data_AF-A0A3D2XGM9-F1
#
_entry.id   AF-A0A3D2XGM9-F1
#
_cell.length_a   1.000
_cell.length_b   1.000
_cell.length_c   1.000
_cell.angle_alpha   90.00
_cell.angle_beta   90.00
_cell.angle_gamma   90.00
#
_symmetry.space_group_name_H-M   'P 1'
#
loop_
_entity.id
_entity.type
_entity.pdbx_description
1 polymer ?
#
loop_
_entity_poly.entity_id
_entity_poly.type
_entity_poly.pdbx_seq_one_letter_code
_entity_poly.pdbx_strand_id
1 'polypeptide(L)'
;MRRLKLLFSGLLFASLLQAQETFQVNGVGDKRDGCYAFTNATIVKDAQTTLTNATLVIRDGKIVSVGNAVAIPKDAVVVDCKDKYIYPSFIDIFSDYGMPQAQRQQAGGGFNFNAPAQLTSNQKGAYGWNQALKSDVNAYKIFTADEARAKPLRDMGFGTVLSHQKDGITRGTGTVVTLANDADNYLIVKDKASAHLSFNKGTSGQSYPGSLMGTIALLRQTYLDAQWYKNNPSASGLKGDGVNITLKYFNEQQSLPQIFDPADRAGNDFWNIIRADRVGDEFGVQYILKATGKEYQRIKEVAATKAPLIVGLNFPAAMDVEDPNDARLVSLADMKNWELAPTNPAAIEKAGISFALTSADLRDARTFMTNLRKAMENGLSEKAAMEALTKTPATWLGVYDKVGSIDNGKLANFVITTGPVFAERTTILQNWVQGIKHAVNESAWNSVTGLYTLTTNGPKGSNTYSVDVKSSSSATVIAKDTVTATFSYDGKAVKFSFAPEKRSRNIIRFSGFNNGGDWNGMAEDAEGNRMTWTAKLNSTKPDTATARTRPTPPSRIGKTTYPFTAYGTDSTLPQQGTYLIKNATVWTSEKEGKLEGTDVLVKAGKISRVGKNLSDAAATIIDGTGKHLTAGIIDEHSHIASASTNEGAQSVTSEVRMQDNLDPDDINIYRQLSGGVTTSHILHGSANTIGGQTQLIKLRWGVNDEELKFKNWDPFIKFALGENVKRTSSTSNNRFPDTRMGVEQVLTDAFNRAVAYEKAMKADPKGTRRDLELDALVEIMNKQRFITCHSYVQSEITATMRVAEKFGFRINTFTHILEGYKVADKMKAHGAAASTFSDWWAYKVEVTDAIPYNAYIMNKVGLTVAINSDDAEMARRLNQEAAKSVKYGGMSEEEALKMVTINPAKMLHVDDRVGSIKAGKDADLVLWSDHPLSIYAKAEKTIVDGTIYFDREKDAAMRKQVLAERT
;
A
#
# COMPACT_ATOMS: atom_id res chain seq x y z
N MET A 1 -7.75 6.08 74.94
CA MET A 1 -8.69 7.08 74.37
C MET A 1 -8.05 8.23 73.55
N ARG A 2 -6.72 8.43 73.55
CA ARG A 2 -6.08 9.50 72.73
C ARG A 2 -5.68 9.11 71.30
N ARG A 3 -5.62 7.82 70.93
CA ARG A 3 -5.27 7.35 69.58
C ARG A 3 -6.46 7.19 68.60
N LEU A 4 -7.70 7.21 69.10
CA LEU A 4 -8.90 7.07 68.27
C LEU A 4 -9.39 8.41 67.67
N LYS A 5 -9.02 9.54 68.28
CA LYS A 5 -9.42 10.88 67.81
C LYS A 5 -8.59 11.38 66.63
N LEU A 6 -7.32 10.97 66.49
CA LEU A 6 -6.50 11.32 65.32
C LEU A 6 -6.87 10.52 64.05
N LEU A 7 -7.39 9.29 64.20
CA LEU A 7 -7.88 8.53 63.04
C LEU A 7 -9.20 9.12 62.49
N PHE A 8 -10.09 9.60 63.37
CA PHE A 8 -11.34 10.23 62.95
C PHE A 8 -11.15 11.64 62.36
N SER A 9 -10.15 12.39 62.80
CA SER A 9 -9.81 13.69 62.19
C SER A 9 -9.11 13.56 60.82
N GLY A 10 -8.42 12.46 60.55
CA GLY A 10 -7.85 12.15 59.23
C GLY A 10 -8.87 11.65 58.21
N LEU A 11 -9.98 11.04 58.66
CA LEU A 11 -11.06 10.53 57.80
C LEU A 11 -12.15 11.59 57.48
N LEU A 12 -12.27 12.65 58.29
CA LEU A 12 -13.23 13.73 58.07
C LEU A 12 -12.71 14.85 57.14
N PHE A 13 -11.42 14.86 56.78
CA PHE A 13 -10.83 15.80 55.82
C PHE A 13 -10.59 15.18 54.42
N ALA A 14 -10.92 13.90 54.21
CA ALA A 14 -10.78 13.23 52.91
C ALA A 14 -12.03 13.37 52.01
N SER A 15 -13.13 13.92 52.53
CA SER A 15 -14.35 14.20 51.77
C SER A 15 -14.47 15.69 51.55
N LEU A 16 -14.49 16.12 50.28
CA LEU A 16 -14.56 17.51 49.76
C LEU A 16 -13.23 18.16 49.38
N LEU A 17 -12.34 17.43 48.71
CA LEU A 17 -11.50 18.07 47.70
C LEU A 17 -12.28 18.09 46.38
N GLN A 18 -13.25 19.00 46.27
CA GLN A 18 -13.71 19.41 44.94
C GLN A 18 -12.55 20.20 44.32
N ALA A 19 -11.91 19.62 43.32
CA ALA A 19 -10.86 20.31 42.57
C ALA A 19 -11.46 21.60 41.98
N GLN A 20 -10.87 22.74 42.30
CA GLN A 20 -11.27 24.02 41.74
C GLN A 20 -11.10 23.98 40.22
N GLU A 21 -12.15 24.34 39.47
CA GLU A 21 -12.04 24.42 38.01
C GLU A 21 -11.06 25.54 37.62
N THR A 22 -10.16 25.24 36.69
CA THR A 22 -9.10 26.17 36.27
C THR A 22 -9.55 27.12 35.16
N PHE A 23 -10.69 26.85 34.52
CA PHE A 23 -11.26 27.67 33.47
C PHE A 23 -12.27 28.65 34.05
N GLN A 24 -12.22 29.91 33.58
CA GLN A 24 -13.21 30.91 33.96
C GLN A 24 -14.52 30.64 33.24
N VAL A 25 -15.60 30.47 33.99
CA VAL A 25 -16.95 30.42 33.42
C VAL A 25 -17.42 31.86 33.20
N ASN A 26 -17.60 32.25 31.93
CA ASN A 26 -18.22 33.54 31.59
C ASN A 26 -19.75 33.40 31.65
N GLY A 27 -20.31 33.41 32.86
CA GLY A 27 -21.74 33.22 33.11
C GLY A 27 -22.02 32.44 34.40
N VAL A 28 -23.25 31.96 34.55
CA VAL A 28 -23.61 31.04 35.64
C VAL A 28 -23.16 29.63 35.25
N GLY A 29 -22.35 28.99 36.09
CA GLY A 29 -21.98 27.59 35.89
C GLY A 29 -23.21 26.69 36.01
N ASP A 30 -23.63 26.08 34.90
CA ASP A 30 -24.72 25.10 34.84
C ASP A 30 -24.13 23.71 34.51
N LYS A 31 -23.41 23.12 35.47
CA LYS A 31 -22.92 21.74 35.37
C LYS A 31 -24.00 20.81 35.88
N ARG A 32 -24.74 20.19 34.96
CA ARG A 32 -25.77 19.21 35.32
C ARG A 32 -25.14 17.83 35.35
N ASP A 33 -25.03 17.25 36.55
CA ASP A 33 -24.58 15.86 36.72
C ASP A 33 -25.59 14.91 36.05
N GLY A 34 -25.21 14.37 34.90
CA GLY A 34 -26.06 13.48 34.11
C GLY A 34 -25.94 12.04 34.60
N CYS A 35 -26.87 11.58 35.44
CA CYS A 35 -27.02 10.16 35.76
C CYS A 35 -28.09 9.52 34.86
N TYR A 36 -27.76 8.44 34.15
CA TYR A 36 -28.71 7.70 33.31
C TYR A 36 -28.64 6.20 33.62
N ALA A 37 -29.79 5.53 33.52
CA ALA A 37 -29.91 4.08 33.64
C ALA A 37 -30.64 3.51 32.42
N PHE A 38 -29.95 2.71 31.62
CA PHE A 38 -30.49 2.03 30.45
C PHE A 38 -30.91 0.62 30.86
N THR A 39 -32.21 0.37 30.97
CA THR A 39 -32.76 -0.87 31.52
C THR A 39 -33.27 -1.81 30.42
N ASN A 40 -33.38 -3.10 30.72
CA ASN A 40 -33.97 -4.12 29.84
C ASN A 40 -33.24 -4.33 28.49
N ALA A 41 -31.99 -3.90 28.36
CA ALA A 41 -31.22 -4.03 27.13
C ALA A 41 -30.57 -5.42 26.98
N THR A 42 -30.26 -5.80 25.75
CA THR A 42 -29.22 -6.78 25.45
C THR A 42 -27.88 -6.05 25.35
N ILE A 43 -27.02 -6.16 26.37
CA ILE A 43 -25.74 -5.46 26.45
C ILE A 43 -24.63 -6.40 25.99
N VAL A 44 -24.01 -6.09 24.85
CA VAL A 44 -22.78 -6.75 24.39
C VAL A 44 -21.62 -5.97 24.98
N LYS A 45 -20.97 -6.51 26.01
CA LYS A 45 -19.88 -5.83 26.71
C LYS A 45 -18.60 -5.79 25.89
N ASP A 46 -18.32 -6.90 25.22
CA ASP A 46 -17.16 -7.19 24.38
C ASP A 46 -17.50 -8.33 23.41
N ALA A 47 -16.53 -8.78 22.62
CA ALA A 47 -16.74 -9.82 21.62
C ALA A 47 -17.03 -11.23 22.20
N GLN A 48 -16.94 -11.41 23.52
CA GLN A 48 -17.14 -12.68 24.21
C GLN A 48 -18.38 -12.67 25.13
N THR A 49 -18.81 -11.50 25.58
CA THR A 49 -19.75 -11.36 26.70
C THR A 49 -20.98 -10.57 26.30
N THR A 50 -22.13 -11.25 26.30
CA THR A 50 -23.45 -10.65 26.08
C THR A 50 -24.34 -10.90 27.28
N LEU A 51 -24.99 -9.84 27.78
CA LEU A 51 -25.94 -9.88 28.88
C LEU A 51 -27.34 -9.56 28.35
N THR A 52 -28.33 -10.39 28.67
CA THR A 52 -29.74 -10.17 28.27
C THR A 52 -30.55 -9.61 29.44
N ASN A 53 -31.54 -8.77 29.18
CA ASN A 53 -32.33 -8.10 30.24
C ASN A 53 -31.45 -7.39 31.28
N ALA A 54 -30.37 -6.75 30.82
CA ALA A 54 -29.38 -6.13 31.67
C ALA A 54 -29.60 -4.61 31.77
N THR A 55 -28.96 -4.02 32.78
CA THR A 55 -29.00 -2.58 33.03
C THR A 55 -27.58 -2.00 32.97
N LEU A 56 -27.43 -0.87 32.28
CA LEU A 56 -26.22 -0.04 32.23
C LEU A 56 -26.50 1.28 32.95
N VAL A 57 -25.69 1.63 33.94
CA VAL A 57 -25.77 2.93 34.64
C VAL A 57 -24.53 3.73 34.33
N ILE A 58 -24.74 4.98 33.90
CA ILE A 58 -23.68 5.96 33.66
C ILE A 58 -23.87 7.19 34.54
N ARG A 59 -22.76 7.82 34.93
CA ARG A 59 -22.72 9.09 35.65
C ARG A 59 -21.47 9.85 35.27
N ASP A 60 -21.61 11.15 35.04
CA ASP A 60 -20.50 12.08 34.75
C ASP A 60 -19.57 11.56 33.65
N GLY A 61 -20.20 11.04 32.58
CA GLY A 61 -19.51 10.50 31.41
C GLY A 61 -18.79 9.17 31.60
N LYS A 62 -19.00 8.47 32.72
CA LYS A 62 -18.41 7.15 33.01
C LYS A 62 -19.47 6.07 33.26
N ILE A 63 -19.10 4.83 32.98
CA ILE A 63 -19.87 3.65 33.33
C ILE A 63 -19.68 3.35 34.82
N VAL A 64 -20.76 3.37 35.59
CA VAL A 64 -20.74 3.10 37.03
C VAL A 64 -20.97 1.63 37.31
N SER A 65 -21.94 1.02 36.62
CA SER A 65 -22.31 -0.38 36.80
C SER A 65 -23.00 -0.95 35.57
N VAL A 66 -22.71 -2.21 35.25
CA VAL A 66 -23.36 -2.99 34.19
C VAL A 66 -23.64 -4.41 34.68
N GLY A 67 -24.85 -4.92 34.43
CA GLY A 67 -25.23 -6.27 34.88
C GLY A 67 -26.74 -6.55 34.87
N ASN A 68 -27.12 -7.79 35.17
CA ASN A 68 -28.52 -8.22 35.27
C ASN A 68 -29.25 -7.75 36.53
N ALA A 69 -28.50 -7.44 37.59
CA ALA A 69 -29.04 -7.05 38.89
C ALA A 69 -28.35 -5.75 39.38
N VAL A 70 -28.52 -4.67 38.63
CA VAL A 70 -27.96 -3.35 38.94
C VAL A 70 -29.00 -2.48 39.63
N ALA A 71 -28.64 -1.90 40.78
CA ALA A 71 -29.50 -0.94 41.46
C ALA A 71 -29.53 0.38 40.66
N ILE A 72 -30.73 0.83 40.32
CA ILE A 72 -30.94 2.10 39.60
C ILE A 72 -30.85 3.26 40.61
N PRO A 73 -29.93 4.22 40.44
CA PRO A 73 -29.88 5.41 41.30
C PRO A 73 -31.19 6.20 41.20
N LYS A 74 -31.66 6.73 42.34
CA LYS A 74 -32.96 7.43 42.41
C LYS A 74 -33.03 8.71 41.56
N ASP A 75 -31.88 9.32 41.33
CA ASP A 75 -31.69 10.52 40.51
C ASP A 75 -31.39 10.19 39.03
N ALA A 76 -31.32 8.92 38.65
CA ALA A 76 -31.04 8.52 37.28
C ALA A 76 -32.25 8.74 36.36
N VAL A 77 -32.01 9.31 35.19
CA VAL A 77 -32.96 9.28 34.08
C VAL A 77 -32.99 7.86 33.53
N VAL A 78 -34.13 7.19 33.69
CA VAL A 78 -34.32 5.81 33.22
C VAL A 78 -34.71 5.80 31.74
N VAL A 79 -33.94 5.08 30.93
CA VAL A 79 -34.19 4.86 29.51
C VAL A 79 -34.50 3.38 29.30
N ASP A 80 -35.75 3.06 28.98
CA ASP A 80 -36.14 1.69 28.69
C ASP A 80 -35.60 1.26 27.32
N CYS A 81 -34.70 0.29 27.33
CA CYS A 81 -34.03 -0.27 26.16
C CYS A 81 -34.52 -1.69 25.86
N LYS A 82 -35.76 -2.01 26.25
CA LYS A 82 -36.41 -3.26 25.88
C LYS A 82 -36.35 -3.48 24.36
N ASP A 83 -35.97 -4.70 23.98
CA ASP A 83 -35.75 -5.14 22.60
C ASP A 83 -34.68 -4.32 21.85
N LYS A 84 -33.78 -3.65 22.57
CA LYS A 84 -32.62 -2.92 22.02
C LYS A 84 -31.32 -3.59 22.44
N TYR A 85 -30.29 -3.31 21.65
CA TYR A 85 -28.93 -3.77 21.94
C TYR A 85 -28.04 -2.58 22.27
N ILE A 86 -27.11 -2.78 23.19
CA ILE A 86 -26.08 -1.81 23.55
C ILE A 86 -24.71 -2.43 23.28
N TYR A 87 -23.88 -1.73 22.51
CA TYR A 87 -22.50 -2.13 22.16
C TYR A 87 -21.52 -1.02 22.54
N PRO A 88 -20.24 -1.32 22.80
CA PRO A 88 -19.22 -0.28 22.91
C PRO A 88 -19.17 0.51 21.60
N SER A 89 -19.01 1.83 21.66
CA SER A 89 -18.80 2.60 20.44
C SER A 89 -17.47 2.19 19.81
N PHE A 90 -17.43 2.19 18.48
CA PHE A 90 -16.24 1.80 17.73
C PHE A 90 -15.10 2.82 17.91
N ILE A 91 -13.89 2.36 17.64
CA ILE A 91 -12.66 3.13 17.70
C ILE A 91 -12.01 3.12 16.33
N ASP A 92 -11.91 4.29 15.71
CA ASP A 92 -11.16 4.41 14.44
C ASP A 92 -9.68 4.67 14.76
N ILE A 93 -8.81 3.73 14.40
CA ILE A 93 -7.38 3.83 14.67
C ILE A 93 -6.62 4.75 13.68
N PHE A 94 -7.27 5.23 12.62
CA PHE A 94 -6.57 6.02 11.60
C PHE A 94 -7.44 7.14 11.03
N SER A 95 -7.45 8.29 11.70
CA SER A 95 -8.25 9.46 11.32
C SER A 95 -7.40 10.74 11.22
N ASP A 96 -7.92 11.72 10.50
CA ASP A 96 -7.44 13.12 10.49
C ASP A 96 -8.46 14.08 11.13
N TYR A 97 -9.41 13.54 11.90
CA TYR A 97 -10.46 14.30 12.58
C TYR A 97 -9.89 15.41 13.47
N GLY A 98 -10.36 16.64 13.28
CA GLY A 98 -9.88 17.79 14.05
C GLY A 98 -8.44 18.21 13.78
N MET A 99 -7.78 17.63 12.77
CA MET A 99 -6.48 18.11 12.29
C MET A 99 -6.68 19.23 11.25
N PRO A 100 -5.77 20.21 11.21
CA PRO A 100 -5.76 21.22 10.16
C PRO A 100 -5.55 20.53 8.81
N GLN A 101 -6.31 20.96 7.80
CA GLN A 101 -6.08 20.47 6.45
C GLN A 101 -4.70 20.93 5.98
N ALA A 102 -3.87 19.98 5.59
CA ALA A 102 -2.63 20.28 4.90
C ALA A 102 -2.98 21.03 3.60
N GLN A 103 -2.58 22.30 3.48
CA GLN A 103 -2.79 23.05 2.25
C GLN A 103 -2.17 22.27 1.10
N ARG A 104 -3.02 21.81 0.19
CA ARG A 104 -2.63 21.03 -0.97
C ARG A 104 -1.84 21.97 -1.89
N GLN A 105 -0.54 22.15 -1.62
CA GLN A 105 0.38 22.48 -2.70
C GLN A 105 0.16 21.36 -3.72
N GLN A 106 -0.32 21.75 -4.90
CA GLN A 106 -0.60 20.91 -6.05
C GLN A 106 0.34 19.71 -5.99
N ALA A 107 -0.22 18.54 -5.61
CA ALA A 107 0.53 17.39 -5.10
C ALA A 107 1.85 17.29 -5.86
N GLY A 108 2.96 17.65 -5.20
CA GLY A 108 4.23 17.90 -5.85
C GLY A 108 4.57 16.68 -6.69
N GLY A 109 4.34 16.79 -8.00
CA GLY A 109 4.42 15.68 -8.93
C GLY A 109 5.75 14.96 -8.76
N GLY A 110 5.77 13.67 -9.09
CA GLY A 110 7.01 12.92 -9.18
C GLY A 110 8.08 13.71 -9.96
N PHE A 111 9.34 13.31 -9.78
CA PHE A 111 10.50 13.96 -10.37
C PHE A 111 10.22 14.58 -11.76
N ASN A 112 10.26 15.92 -11.84
CA ASN A 112 10.13 16.65 -13.09
C ASN A 112 11.50 17.14 -13.53
N PHE A 113 11.98 16.57 -14.63
CA PHE A 113 13.30 16.87 -15.19
C PHE A 113 13.47 18.33 -15.61
N ASN A 114 12.39 19.00 -16.02
CA ASN A 114 12.42 20.35 -16.58
C ASN A 114 12.09 21.46 -15.57
N ALA A 115 11.60 21.11 -14.38
CA ALA A 115 11.24 22.08 -13.34
C ALA A 115 12.46 22.53 -12.51
N PRO A 116 12.47 23.77 -11.99
CA PRO A 116 13.49 24.21 -11.04
C PRO A 116 13.40 23.38 -9.74
N ALA A 117 14.56 23.08 -9.16
CA ALA A 117 14.67 22.31 -7.93
C ALA A 117 14.64 23.20 -6.68
N GLN A 118 13.90 22.79 -5.65
CA GLN A 118 14.07 23.31 -4.29
C GLN A 118 15.08 22.41 -3.56
N LEU A 119 16.34 22.85 -3.52
CA LEU A 119 17.45 22.04 -2.99
C LEU A 119 17.53 22.07 -1.46
N THR A 120 17.22 23.21 -0.84
CA THR A 120 17.30 23.42 0.61
C THR A 120 15.91 23.49 1.26
N SER A 121 15.85 23.22 2.56
CA SER A 121 14.64 23.41 3.37
C SER A 121 14.23 24.88 3.44
N ASN A 122 12.92 25.14 3.35
CA ASN A 122 12.32 26.46 3.59
C ASN A 122 11.87 26.63 5.05
N GLN A 123 11.88 25.56 5.85
CA GLN A 123 11.49 25.58 7.25
C GLN A 123 12.49 26.41 8.06
N LYS A 124 12.01 27.45 8.74
CA LYS A 124 12.85 28.35 9.55
C LYS A 124 12.97 27.83 10.97
N GLY A 125 14.19 27.72 11.47
CA GLY A 125 14.49 27.25 12.83
C GLY A 125 15.54 26.14 12.84
N ALA A 126 15.77 25.57 14.02
CA ALA A 126 16.76 24.52 14.27
C ALA A 126 16.24 23.13 13.85
N TYR A 127 15.68 23.03 12.64
CA TYR A 127 15.10 21.81 12.08
C TYR A 127 16.13 21.02 11.27
N GLY A 128 15.83 19.74 10.99
CA GLY A 128 16.63 18.93 10.08
C GLY A 128 16.65 19.52 8.65
N TRP A 129 17.63 19.08 7.87
CA TRP A 129 17.85 19.61 6.52
C TRP A 129 16.72 19.32 5.52
N ASN A 130 15.86 18.34 5.82
CA ASN A 130 14.74 17.93 4.97
C ASN A 130 13.38 18.22 5.62
N GLN A 131 12.60 19.11 5.01
CA GLN A 131 11.30 19.55 5.54
C GLN A 131 10.16 18.52 5.35
N ALA A 132 10.43 17.38 4.71
CA ALA A 132 9.50 16.25 4.72
C ALA A 132 9.52 15.48 6.05
N LEU A 133 10.50 15.74 6.92
CA LEU A 133 10.66 15.09 8.23
C LEU A 133 9.99 15.94 9.34
N LYS A 134 8.68 15.78 9.49
CA LYS A 134 7.84 16.54 10.43
C LYS A 134 7.67 15.85 11.78
N SER A 135 8.77 15.33 12.32
CA SER A 135 8.75 14.61 13.61
C SER A 135 8.32 15.51 14.78
N ASP A 136 8.40 16.83 14.67
CA ASP A 136 8.05 17.79 15.72
C ASP A 136 6.54 18.02 15.90
N VAL A 137 5.72 17.57 14.94
CA VAL A 137 4.26 17.69 15.01
C VAL A 137 3.73 16.90 16.20
N ASN A 138 2.89 17.55 17.00
CA ASN A 138 2.15 16.91 18.08
C ASN A 138 0.65 17.13 17.85
N ALA A 139 -0.08 16.09 17.46
CA ALA A 139 -1.50 16.22 17.09
C ALA A 139 -2.34 16.91 18.18
N TYR A 140 -2.13 16.61 19.46
CA TYR A 140 -2.89 17.22 20.56
C TYR A 140 -2.75 18.75 20.64
N LYS A 141 -1.65 19.33 20.15
CA LYS A 141 -1.42 20.79 20.17
C LYS A 141 -2.15 21.53 19.05
N ILE A 142 -2.52 20.81 17.99
CA ILE A 142 -3.15 21.35 16.78
C ILE A 142 -4.54 20.76 16.55
N PHE A 143 -5.07 20.03 17.53
CA PHE A 143 -6.39 19.45 17.49
C PHE A 143 -7.45 20.53 17.74
N THR A 144 -8.54 20.46 16.99
CA THR A 144 -9.74 21.28 17.21
C THR A 144 -10.97 20.44 16.91
N ALA A 145 -11.90 20.35 17.86
CA ALA A 145 -13.16 19.64 17.66
C ALA A 145 -13.99 20.26 16.52
N ASP A 146 -14.55 19.40 15.68
CA ASP A 146 -15.41 19.80 14.57
C ASP A 146 -16.67 18.91 14.59
N GLU A 147 -17.81 19.50 14.97
CA GLU A 147 -19.07 18.75 15.09
C GLU A 147 -19.56 18.22 13.73
N ALA A 148 -19.32 18.94 12.64
CA ALA A 148 -19.74 18.53 11.29
C ALA A 148 -18.92 17.33 10.79
N ARG A 149 -17.63 17.25 11.17
CA ARG A 149 -16.77 16.09 10.86
C ARG A 149 -16.95 14.93 11.84
N ALA A 150 -17.32 15.20 13.09
CA ALA A 150 -17.58 14.16 14.07
C ALA A 150 -18.90 13.42 13.81
N LYS A 151 -19.93 14.12 13.30
CA LYS A 151 -21.25 13.52 13.07
C LYS A 151 -21.22 12.28 12.15
N PRO A 152 -20.61 12.30 10.94
CA PRO A 152 -20.55 11.10 10.11
C PRO A 152 -19.84 9.91 10.77
N LEU A 153 -18.80 10.17 11.57
CA LEU A 153 -18.10 9.14 12.34
C LEU A 153 -19.02 8.53 13.40
N ARG A 154 -19.77 9.37 14.14
CA ARG A 154 -20.75 8.89 15.12
C ARG A 154 -21.92 8.15 14.49
N ASP A 155 -22.37 8.59 13.32
CA ASP A 155 -23.43 7.91 12.56
C ASP A 155 -23.00 6.49 12.11
N MET A 156 -21.70 6.27 11.88
CA MET A 156 -21.11 4.94 11.63
C MET A 156 -20.93 4.10 12.91
N GLY A 157 -21.11 4.69 14.09
CA GLY A 157 -20.96 4.04 15.39
C GLY A 157 -19.62 4.30 16.09
N PHE A 158 -18.74 5.14 15.55
CA PHE A 158 -17.49 5.50 16.22
C PHE A 158 -17.77 6.47 17.38
N GLY A 159 -17.10 6.27 18.51
CA GLY A 159 -17.12 7.20 19.64
C GLY A 159 -15.74 7.75 20.00
N THR A 160 -14.68 7.12 19.49
CA THR A 160 -13.28 7.49 19.75
C THR A 160 -12.49 7.34 18.45
N VAL A 161 -11.50 8.20 18.23
CA VAL A 161 -10.58 8.09 17.10
C VAL A 161 -9.14 8.37 17.54
N LEU A 162 -8.18 7.74 16.86
CA LEU A 162 -6.79 8.19 16.82
C LEU A 162 -6.67 9.20 15.69
N SER A 163 -6.45 10.46 16.05
CA SER A 163 -6.28 11.54 15.09
C SER A 163 -4.80 11.92 14.92
N HIS A 164 -4.38 12.07 13.67
CA HIS A 164 -3.02 12.50 13.34
C HIS A 164 -2.97 13.30 12.03
N GLN A 165 -1.92 14.10 11.88
CA GLN A 165 -1.67 14.82 10.64
C GLN A 165 -1.13 13.87 9.57
N LYS A 166 -1.73 13.87 8.38
CA LYS A 166 -1.30 13.06 7.22
C LYS A 166 -0.34 13.87 6.32
N ASP A 167 0.78 14.32 6.87
CA ASP A 167 1.70 15.22 6.16
C ASP A 167 3.18 14.93 6.51
N GLY A 168 3.97 14.55 5.50
CA GLY A 168 5.40 14.24 5.63
C GLY A 168 5.72 12.74 5.70
N ILE A 169 7.01 12.43 5.63
CA ILE A 169 7.57 11.06 5.74
C ILE A 169 7.56 10.61 7.19
N THR A 170 8.00 11.47 8.10
CA THR A 170 7.71 11.36 9.54
C THR A 170 6.65 12.41 9.87
N ARG A 171 5.60 12.04 10.59
CA ARG A 171 4.39 12.85 10.77
C ARG A 171 4.13 13.26 12.23
N GLY A 172 5.10 13.00 13.10
CA GLY A 172 4.99 13.29 14.53
C GLY A 172 4.02 12.36 15.26
N THR A 173 3.39 12.85 16.32
CA THR A 173 2.53 12.02 17.19
C THR A 173 1.05 12.10 16.86
N GLY A 174 0.34 10.97 17.00
CA GLY A 174 -1.12 10.91 17.03
C GLY A 174 -1.69 11.11 18.44
N THR A 175 -2.93 11.61 18.53
CA THR A 175 -3.68 11.83 19.78
C THR A 175 -4.98 11.02 19.75
N VAL A 176 -5.33 10.37 20.87
CA VAL A 176 -6.63 9.69 21.01
C VAL A 176 -7.64 10.67 21.55
N VAL A 177 -8.73 10.86 20.83
CA VAL A 177 -9.81 11.79 21.18
C VAL A 177 -11.17 11.11 21.13
N THR A 178 -12.09 11.53 21.99
CA THR A 178 -13.50 11.17 21.86
C THR A 178 -14.19 12.07 20.82
N LEU A 179 -15.32 11.60 20.31
CA LEU A 179 -16.18 12.35 19.40
C LEU A 179 -17.32 13.07 20.14
N ALA A 180 -17.16 13.39 21.42
CA ALA A 180 -18.15 14.18 22.15
C ALA A 180 -18.16 15.63 21.66
N ASN A 181 -19.26 16.35 21.89
CA ASN A 181 -19.35 17.77 21.60
C ASN A 181 -19.07 18.58 22.87
N ASP A 182 -17.78 18.78 23.16
CA ASP A 182 -17.27 19.51 24.32
C ASP A 182 -15.97 20.25 23.94
N ALA A 183 -15.40 21.02 24.87
CA ALA A 183 -14.12 21.70 24.67
C ALA A 183 -12.97 20.69 24.47
N ASP A 184 -12.01 21.05 23.61
CA ASP A 184 -10.90 20.19 23.16
C ASP A 184 -10.17 19.47 24.31
N ASN A 185 -9.95 20.15 25.43
CA ASN A 185 -9.25 19.61 26.60
C ASN A 185 -10.00 18.45 27.29
N TYR A 186 -11.32 18.33 27.12
CA TYR A 186 -12.12 17.23 27.66
C TYR A 186 -12.22 16.04 26.68
N LEU A 187 -11.91 16.27 25.41
CA LEU A 187 -11.99 15.23 24.38
C LEU A 187 -10.72 14.38 24.32
N ILE A 188 -9.57 14.91 24.73
CA ILE A 188 -8.28 14.20 24.70
C ILE A 188 -8.26 13.07 25.74
N VAL A 189 -8.21 11.82 25.26
CA VAL A 189 -8.08 10.60 26.08
C VAL A 189 -6.60 10.28 26.34
N LYS A 190 -5.75 10.53 25.35
CA LYS A 190 -4.28 10.34 25.40
C LYS A 190 -3.63 11.28 24.39
N ASP A 191 -2.73 12.14 24.87
CA ASP A 191 -2.08 13.22 24.11
C ASP A 191 -1.09 12.72 23.05
N LYS A 192 -0.24 11.75 23.41
CA LYS A 192 0.74 11.09 22.55
C LYS A 192 0.50 9.58 22.59
N ALA A 193 -0.23 9.07 21.61
CA ALA A 193 -0.63 7.68 21.58
C ALA A 193 0.17 6.82 20.60
N SER A 194 0.74 7.44 19.57
CA SER A 194 1.45 6.77 18.46
C SER A 194 2.41 7.75 17.80
N ALA A 195 3.39 7.24 17.06
CA ALA A 195 4.17 7.99 16.09
C ALA A 195 3.79 7.54 14.67
N HIS A 196 3.78 8.47 13.71
CA HIS A 196 3.29 8.19 12.36
C HIS A 196 4.37 8.40 11.29
N LEU A 197 4.45 7.47 10.35
CA LEU A 197 5.37 7.50 9.21
C LEU A 197 4.65 7.18 7.89
N SER A 198 5.27 7.50 6.76
CA SER A 198 4.76 7.19 5.43
C SER A 198 5.86 7.29 4.36
N PHE A 199 5.62 6.72 3.18
CA PHE A 199 6.45 6.98 2.01
C PHE A 199 6.12 8.28 1.25
N ASN A 200 5.10 9.03 1.68
CA ASN A 200 4.69 10.29 1.05
C ASN A 200 5.34 11.51 1.74
N LYS A 201 5.96 12.41 0.97
CA LYS A 201 6.58 13.65 1.48
C LYS A 201 5.59 14.75 1.90
N GLY A 202 4.30 14.53 1.71
CA GLY A 202 3.23 15.47 2.05
C GLY A 202 3.37 16.80 1.33
N THR A 203 3.25 17.89 2.07
CA THR A 203 3.32 19.27 1.56
C THR A 203 4.74 19.79 1.37
N SER A 204 5.77 18.96 1.55
CA SER A 204 7.15 19.38 1.30
C SER A 204 7.36 19.72 -0.18
N GLY A 205 7.63 20.99 -0.47
CA GLY A 205 8.10 21.46 -1.78
C GLY A 205 9.55 21.10 -2.11
N GLN A 206 10.32 20.53 -1.17
CA GLN A 206 11.71 20.16 -1.39
C GLN A 206 11.81 19.07 -2.46
N SER A 207 12.78 19.19 -3.37
CA SER A 207 12.88 18.28 -4.51
C SER A 207 13.23 16.86 -4.07
N TYR A 208 14.15 16.70 -3.11
CA TYR A 208 14.50 15.40 -2.54
C TYR A 208 13.62 15.07 -1.32
N PRO A 209 13.03 13.87 -1.24
CA PRO A 209 13.09 12.80 -2.23
C PRO A 209 12.04 12.97 -3.33
N GLY A 210 12.40 12.57 -4.56
CA GLY A 210 11.52 12.51 -5.73
C GLY A 210 11.00 11.10 -6.05
N SER A 211 11.56 10.06 -5.44
CA SER A 211 11.35 8.63 -5.75
C SER A 211 11.11 7.77 -4.50
N LEU A 212 10.66 6.51 -4.68
CA LEU A 212 10.37 5.60 -3.55
C LEU A 212 11.65 5.22 -2.83
N MET A 213 12.66 4.83 -3.60
CA MET A 213 14.00 4.55 -3.10
C MET A 213 14.63 5.75 -2.37
N GLY A 214 14.42 6.99 -2.84
CA GLY A 214 14.92 8.20 -2.17
C GLY A 214 14.22 8.44 -0.82
N THR A 215 12.91 8.19 -0.77
CA THR A 215 12.17 8.23 0.50
C THR A 215 12.66 7.17 1.49
N ILE A 216 12.86 5.93 1.03
CA ILE A 216 13.39 4.83 1.85
C ILE A 216 14.79 5.18 2.35
N ALA A 217 15.66 5.70 1.48
CA ALA A 217 17.00 6.10 1.87
C ALA A 217 17.01 7.27 2.86
N LEU A 218 16.17 8.28 2.67
CA LEU A 218 16.03 9.39 3.61
C LEU A 218 15.57 8.88 4.99
N LEU A 219 14.59 7.97 5.02
CA LEU A 219 14.12 7.40 6.28
C LEU A 219 15.22 6.57 6.97
N ARG A 220 15.92 5.72 6.21
CA ARG A 220 17.06 4.93 6.69
C ARG A 220 18.17 5.81 7.24
N GLN A 221 18.53 6.88 6.53
CA GLN A 221 19.49 7.87 7.01
C GLN A 221 18.99 8.61 8.25
N THR A 222 17.69 8.91 8.34
CA THR A 222 17.08 9.54 9.52
C THR A 222 17.20 8.66 10.78
N TYR A 223 17.01 7.35 10.65
CA TYR A 223 17.24 6.42 11.77
C TYR A 223 18.70 6.41 12.22
N LEU A 224 19.65 6.33 11.27
CA LEU A 224 21.09 6.37 11.57
C LEU A 224 21.49 7.69 12.23
N ASP A 225 21.00 8.81 11.69
CA ASP A 225 21.26 10.16 12.19
C ASP A 225 20.67 10.35 13.59
N ALA A 226 19.46 9.86 13.83
CA ALA A 226 18.82 9.92 15.13
C ALA A 226 19.58 9.11 16.19
N GLN A 227 20.04 7.90 15.85
CA GLN A 227 20.85 7.07 16.75
C GLN A 227 22.20 7.74 17.04
N TRP A 228 22.88 8.27 16.02
CA TRP A 228 24.12 9.00 16.17
C TRP A 228 23.93 10.24 17.05
N TYR A 229 22.90 11.05 16.78
CA TYR A 229 22.59 12.27 17.53
C TYR A 229 22.28 11.99 19.01
N LYS A 230 21.56 10.91 19.30
CA LYS A 230 21.24 10.48 20.67
C LYS A 230 22.49 10.02 21.44
N ASN A 231 23.38 9.29 20.78
CA ASN A 231 24.51 8.63 21.43
C ASN A 231 25.79 9.48 21.48
N ASN A 232 25.84 10.60 20.77
CA ASN A 232 27.02 11.46 20.68
C ASN A 232 26.71 12.86 21.22
N PRO A 233 27.05 13.18 22.49
CA PRO A 233 26.77 14.49 23.07
C PRO A 233 27.35 15.67 22.28
N SER A 234 28.50 15.47 21.62
CA SER A 234 29.13 16.47 20.73
C SER A 234 28.34 16.75 19.45
N ALA A 235 27.42 15.86 19.05
CA ALA A 235 26.54 16.06 17.90
C ALA A 235 25.66 17.31 18.06
N SER A 236 25.30 17.66 19.29
CA SER A 236 24.51 18.86 19.58
C SER A 236 25.32 20.16 19.69
N GLY A 237 26.65 20.08 19.57
CA GLY A 237 27.57 21.21 19.69
C GLY A 237 28.06 21.76 18.35
N LEU A 238 29.00 22.72 18.40
CA LEU A 238 29.56 23.42 17.23
C LEU A 238 30.30 22.54 16.21
N LYS A 239 30.61 21.30 16.58
CA LYS A 239 31.29 20.31 15.72
C LYS A 239 30.34 19.23 15.18
N GLY A 240 29.04 19.34 15.46
CA GLY A 240 27.99 18.44 14.97
C GLY A 240 26.85 19.20 14.30
N ASP A 241 25.63 18.68 14.39
CA ASP A 241 24.41 19.26 13.82
C ASP A 241 23.88 20.47 14.61
N GLY A 242 24.49 20.81 15.74
CA GLY A 242 23.88 21.76 16.68
C GLY A 242 22.56 21.22 17.24
N VAL A 243 21.67 22.10 17.69
CA VAL A 243 20.32 21.67 18.09
C VAL A 243 19.56 21.22 16.84
N ASN A 244 19.11 19.95 16.83
CA ASN A 244 18.30 19.39 15.75
C ASN A 244 16.93 18.95 16.29
N ILE A 245 15.91 19.79 16.08
CA ILE A 245 14.53 19.58 16.56
C ILE A 245 13.94 18.31 15.96
N THR A 246 14.18 18.05 14.68
CA THR A 246 13.66 16.88 13.96
C THR A 246 14.18 15.59 14.58
N LEU A 247 15.50 15.44 14.73
CA LEU A 247 16.11 14.23 15.31
C LEU A 247 15.78 14.05 16.79
N LYS A 248 15.65 15.16 17.54
CA LYS A 248 15.22 15.14 18.94
C LYS A 248 13.83 14.51 19.07
N TYR A 249 12.83 15.06 18.38
CA TYR A 249 11.46 14.54 18.48
C TYR A 249 11.31 13.15 17.87
N PHE A 250 12.04 12.84 16.79
CA PHE A 250 12.08 11.49 16.24
C PHE A 250 12.54 10.46 17.29
N ASN A 251 13.59 10.77 18.05
CA ASN A 251 14.08 9.92 19.15
C ASN A 251 13.09 9.80 20.32
N GLU A 252 12.43 10.91 20.72
CA GLU A 252 11.43 10.90 21.79
C GLU A 252 10.20 10.03 21.45
N GLN A 253 9.93 9.84 20.16
CA GLN A 253 8.76 9.12 19.66
C GLN A 253 8.97 7.61 19.53
N GLN A 254 10.21 7.11 19.58
CA GLN A 254 10.52 5.69 19.30
C GLN A 254 9.87 4.71 20.28
N SER A 255 9.52 5.15 21.50
CA SER A 255 8.82 4.30 22.48
C SER A 255 7.31 4.21 22.26
N LEU A 256 6.76 5.02 21.36
CA LEU A 256 5.34 4.97 21.02
C LEU A 256 5.08 3.86 19.99
N PRO A 257 3.86 3.30 19.93
CA PRO A 257 3.42 2.52 18.78
C PRO A 257 3.71 3.25 17.47
N GLN A 258 4.45 2.60 16.56
CA GLN A 258 4.85 3.19 15.29
C GLN A 258 3.85 2.77 14.21
N ILE A 259 3.05 3.71 13.70
CA ILE A 259 2.08 3.47 12.62
C ILE A 259 2.67 3.96 11.30
N PHE A 260 2.78 3.06 10.33
CA PHE A 260 3.29 3.37 8.99
C PHE A 260 2.15 3.34 7.97
N ASP A 261 2.05 4.37 7.14
CA ASP A 261 1.13 4.42 5.99
C ASP A 261 1.90 4.23 4.67
N PRO A 262 2.10 2.97 4.22
CA PRO A 262 2.78 2.66 2.96
C PRO A 262 1.91 2.94 1.72
N ALA A 263 0.59 3.12 1.90
CA ALA A 263 -0.40 3.28 0.84
C ALA A 263 -0.51 4.72 0.31
N ASP A 264 -0.03 5.71 1.07
CA ASP A 264 -0.16 7.15 0.76
C ASP A 264 0.73 7.62 -0.42
N ARG A 265 1.53 6.73 -1.02
CA ARG A 265 2.28 7.05 -2.24
C ARG A 265 1.51 6.56 -3.47
N ALA A 266 1.44 7.40 -4.51
CA ALA A 266 0.79 7.08 -5.79
C ALA A 266 1.27 5.71 -6.32
N GLY A 267 0.32 4.81 -6.57
CA GLY A 267 0.56 3.45 -7.03
C GLY A 267 -0.15 2.38 -6.18
N ASN A 268 -0.43 2.66 -4.90
CA ASN A 268 -1.07 1.76 -3.92
C ASN A 268 -0.69 0.28 -4.17
N ASP A 269 0.61 0.05 -4.21
CA ASP A 269 1.26 -1.23 -4.43
C ASP A 269 1.44 -1.90 -3.06
N PHE A 270 0.94 -3.13 -2.91
CA PHE A 270 1.03 -3.85 -1.63
C PHE A 270 2.49 -4.18 -1.27
N TRP A 271 3.41 -4.24 -2.25
CA TRP A 271 4.84 -4.43 -1.97
C TRP A 271 5.41 -3.32 -1.07
N ASN A 272 4.76 -2.15 -0.98
CA ASN A 272 5.14 -1.10 -0.03
C ASN A 272 4.99 -1.56 1.44
N ILE A 273 4.09 -2.49 1.75
CA ILE A 273 3.99 -3.08 3.11
C ILE A 273 5.28 -3.82 3.42
N ILE A 274 5.74 -4.66 2.49
CA ILE A 274 6.97 -5.45 2.66
C ILE A 274 8.20 -4.53 2.72
N ARG A 275 8.24 -3.47 1.89
CA ARG A 275 9.32 -2.47 1.92
C ARG A 275 9.36 -1.72 3.26
N ALA A 276 8.20 -1.32 3.80
CA ALA A 276 8.12 -0.64 5.09
C ALA A 276 8.57 -1.57 6.23
N ASP A 277 8.11 -2.81 6.23
CA ASP A 277 8.51 -3.85 7.20
C ASP A 277 10.03 -4.06 7.22
N ARG A 278 10.67 -4.22 6.04
CA ARG A 278 12.14 -4.34 5.94
C ARG A 278 12.88 -3.15 6.52
N VAL A 279 12.41 -1.92 6.29
CA VAL A 279 13.01 -0.74 6.92
C VAL A 279 12.86 -0.81 8.44
N GLY A 280 11.72 -1.30 8.94
CA GLY A 280 11.50 -1.54 10.37
C GLY A 280 12.49 -2.55 10.94
N ASP A 281 12.62 -3.71 10.29
CA ASP A 281 13.54 -4.78 10.65
C ASP A 281 15.00 -4.31 10.73
N GLU A 282 15.44 -3.48 9.77
CA GLU A 282 16.80 -2.90 9.76
C GLU A 282 17.14 -2.13 11.06
N PHE A 283 16.12 -1.55 11.71
CA PHE A 283 16.28 -0.74 12.92
C PHE A 283 15.61 -1.33 14.17
N GLY A 284 15.10 -2.57 14.09
CA GLY A 284 14.44 -3.26 15.19
C GLY A 284 13.09 -2.64 15.58
N VAL A 285 12.36 -2.07 14.62
CA VAL A 285 11.06 -1.43 14.82
C VAL A 285 9.95 -2.27 14.18
N GLN A 286 9.06 -2.83 14.99
CA GLN A 286 7.85 -3.45 14.48
C GLN A 286 6.78 -2.38 14.22
N TYR A 287 6.51 -2.10 12.95
CA TYR A 287 5.44 -1.18 12.58
C TYR A 287 4.06 -1.81 12.71
N ILE A 288 3.07 -0.98 13.02
CA ILE A 288 1.66 -1.20 12.69
C ILE A 288 1.45 -0.65 11.29
N LEU A 289 1.16 -1.51 10.31
CA LEU A 289 1.10 -1.12 8.90
C LEU A 289 -0.33 -0.83 8.48
N LYS A 290 -0.59 0.32 7.85
CA LYS A 290 -1.85 0.55 7.16
C LYS A 290 -1.91 -0.29 5.89
N ALA A 291 -2.94 -1.10 5.79
CA ALA A 291 -3.19 -1.98 4.66
C ALA A 291 -3.50 -1.17 3.39
N THR A 292 -3.08 -1.69 2.24
CA THR A 292 -3.37 -1.16 0.90
C THR A 292 -4.71 -1.61 0.35
N GLY A 293 -5.32 -2.65 0.92
CA GLY A 293 -6.55 -3.28 0.44
C GLY A 293 -6.30 -4.43 -0.55
N LYS A 294 -5.04 -4.82 -0.76
CA LYS A 294 -4.59 -5.83 -1.73
C LYS A 294 -3.83 -6.99 -1.09
N GLU A 295 -3.83 -7.09 0.24
CA GLU A 295 -2.99 -8.06 0.99
C GLU A 295 -3.34 -9.52 0.64
N TYR A 296 -4.60 -9.80 0.30
CA TYR A 296 -5.06 -11.10 -0.19
C TYR A 296 -4.29 -11.60 -1.44
N GLN A 297 -3.63 -10.71 -2.19
CA GLN A 297 -2.84 -11.07 -3.38
C GLN A 297 -1.52 -11.78 -3.03
N ARG A 298 -0.99 -11.55 -1.82
CA ARG A 298 0.26 -12.12 -1.27
C ARG A 298 0.16 -12.29 0.25
N ILE A 299 -0.91 -12.95 0.71
CA ILE A 299 -1.21 -13.02 2.15
C ILE A 299 -0.13 -13.76 2.95
N LYS A 300 0.62 -14.67 2.31
CA LYS A 300 1.71 -15.41 2.96
C LYS A 300 2.89 -14.50 3.26
N GLU A 301 3.26 -13.66 2.30
CA GLU A 301 4.31 -12.66 2.42
C GLU A 301 3.92 -11.61 3.47
N VAL A 302 2.66 -11.17 3.46
CA VAL A 302 2.14 -10.24 4.48
C VAL A 302 2.17 -10.88 5.87
N ALA A 303 1.75 -12.14 6.02
CA ALA A 303 1.82 -12.83 7.31
C ALA A 303 3.26 -13.01 7.82
N ALA A 304 4.23 -13.16 6.91
CA ALA A 304 5.65 -13.30 7.26
C ALA A 304 6.25 -12.05 7.92
N THR A 305 5.70 -10.86 7.65
CA THR A 305 6.09 -9.60 8.31
C THR A 305 5.77 -9.60 9.81
N LYS A 306 4.79 -10.41 10.23
CA LYS A 306 4.21 -10.41 11.59
C LYS A 306 3.64 -9.04 12.02
N ALA A 307 3.56 -8.09 11.10
CA ALA A 307 3.08 -6.76 11.38
C ALA A 307 1.57 -6.77 11.63
N PRO A 308 1.08 -6.10 12.69
CA PRO A 308 -0.34 -5.81 12.82
C PRO A 308 -0.81 -4.84 11.73
N LEU A 309 -2.05 -5.01 11.26
CA LEU A 309 -2.59 -4.26 10.12
C LEU A 309 -3.75 -3.33 10.49
N ILE A 310 -3.75 -2.12 9.95
CA ILE A 310 -4.91 -1.22 9.94
C ILE A 310 -5.62 -1.39 8.59
N VAL A 311 -6.79 -2.01 8.59
CA VAL A 311 -7.49 -2.48 7.38
C VAL A 311 -8.66 -1.56 7.04
N GLY A 312 -8.58 -0.92 5.88
CA GLY A 312 -9.67 -0.11 5.33
C GLY A 312 -10.73 -0.97 4.65
N LEU A 313 -11.96 -0.44 4.58
CA LEU A 313 -13.11 -1.07 3.92
C LEU A 313 -13.49 -0.35 2.61
N ASN A 314 -12.53 0.35 1.98
CA ASN A 314 -12.74 1.06 0.73
C ASN A 314 -12.54 0.12 -0.47
N PHE A 315 -13.58 -0.63 -0.81
CA PHE A 315 -13.52 -1.56 -1.94
C PHE A 315 -13.66 -0.82 -3.29
N PRO A 316 -12.99 -1.33 -4.35
CA PRO A 316 -13.16 -0.82 -5.71
C PRO A 316 -14.63 -0.81 -6.13
N ALA A 317 -15.04 0.26 -6.81
CA ALA A 317 -16.34 0.35 -7.47
C ALA A 317 -16.39 -0.59 -8.69
N ALA A 318 -17.60 -0.95 -9.11
CA ALA A 318 -17.78 -1.65 -10.37
C ALA A 318 -17.23 -0.79 -11.53
N MET A 319 -16.53 -1.44 -12.46
CA MET A 319 -16.02 -0.79 -13.67
C MET A 319 -17.16 -0.61 -14.67
N ASP A 320 -17.15 0.52 -15.36
CA ASP A 320 -18.03 0.74 -16.50
C ASP A 320 -17.46 0.00 -17.71
N VAL A 321 -18.21 -0.96 -18.22
CA VAL A 321 -17.85 -1.80 -19.38
C VAL A 321 -18.96 -1.77 -20.43
N GLU A 322 -19.84 -0.76 -20.40
CA GLU A 322 -20.93 -0.60 -21.37
C GLU A 322 -20.39 -0.26 -22.77
N ASP A 323 -19.31 0.53 -22.88
CA ASP A 323 -18.61 0.79 -24.13
C ASP A 323 -17.51 -0.27 -24.39
N PRO A 324 -17.58 -1.03 -25.51
CA PRO A 324 -16.56 -2.01 -25.86
C PRO A 324 -15.12 -1.46 -25.99
N ASN A 325 -14.94 -0.17 -26.31
CA ASN A 325 -13.64 0.47 -26.38
C ASN A 325 -13.05 0.72 -25.00
N ASP A 326 -13.88 1.18 -24.05
CA ASP A 326 -13.47 1.39 -22.66
C ASP A 326 -13.22 0.06 -21.96
N ALA A 327 -14.07 -0.94 -22.22
CA ALA A 327 -13.91 -2.30 -21.71
C ALA A 327 -12.57 -2.95 -22.10
N ARG A 328 -11.97 -2.56 -23.25
CA ARG A 328 -10.64 -3.05 -23.66
C ARG A 328 -9.51 -2.48 -22.81
N LEU A 329 -9.68 -1.29 -22.25
CA LEU A 329 -8.69 -0.61 -21.39
C LEU A 329 -8.68 -1.17 -19.96
N VAL A 330 -9.78 -1.80 -19.54
CA VAL A 330 -9.85 -2.49 -18.24
C VAL A 330 -8.92 -3.71 -18.25
N SER A 331 -8.02 -3.81 -17.28
CA SER A 331 -7.13 -4.96 -17.17
C SER A 331 -7.82 -6.13 -16.46
N LEU A 332 -7.37 -7.37 -16.74
CA LEU A 332 -7.86 -8.54 -15.98
C LEU A 332 -7.56 -8.40 -14.47
N ALA A 333 -6.45 -7.75 -14.12
CA ALA A 333 -6.08 -7.47 -12.73
C ALA A 333 -7.11 -6.57 -12.03
N ASP A 334 -7.63 -5.54 -12.72
CA ASP A 334 -8.66 -4.65 -12.18
C ASP A 334 -9.98 -5.38 -11.96
N MET A 335 -10.38 -6.23 -12.93
CA MET A 335 -11.58 -7.07 -12.83
C MET A 335 -11.51 -8.03 -11.64
N LYS A 336 -10.38 -8.72 -11.49
CA LYS A 336 -10.13 -9.60 -10.34
C LYS A 336 -10.07 -8.84 -9.03
N ASN A 337 -9.44 -7.67 -9.02
CA ASN A 337 -9.36 -6.84 -7.80
C ASN A 337 -10.75 -6.36 -7.36
N TRP A 338 -11.63 -6.01 -8.30
CA TRP A 338 -13.02 -5.68 -8.00
C TRP A 338 -13.76 -6.83 -7.31
N GLU A 339 -13.62 -8.05 -7.82
CA GLU A 339 -14.24 -9.25 -7.25
C GLU A 339 -13.65 -9.62 -5.88
N LEU A 340 -12.32 -9.62 -5.76
CA LEU A 340 -11.62 -10.23 -4.63
C LEU A 340 -11.33 -9.28 -3.46
N ALA A 341 -11.28 -7.97 -3.66
CA ALA A 341 -10.97 -7.01 -2.59
C ALA A 341 -11.87 -7.15 -1.33
N PRO A 342 -13.18 -7.46 -1.42
CA PRO A 342 -14.01 -7.72 -0.25
C PRO A 342 -13.59 -8.92 0.60
N THR A 343 -12.82 -9.86 0.04
CA THR A 343 -12.28 -11.02 0.78
C THR A 343 -11.07 -10.66 1.65
N ASN A 344 -10.50 -9.46 1.49
CA ASN A 344 -9.25 -9.08 2.13
C ASN A 344 -9.27 -9.18 3.68
N PRO A 345 -10.30 -8.65 4.39
CA PRO A 345 -10.34 -8.79 5.85
C PRO A 345 -10.43 -10.25 6.31
N ALA A 346 -11.16 -11.09 5.59
CA ALA A 346 -11.26 -12.52 5.88
C ALA A 346 -9.93 -13.27 5.64
N ALA A 347 -9.20 -12.90 4.59
CA ALA A 347 -7.88 -13.45 4.30
C ALA A 347 -6.88 -13.11 5.42
N ILE A 348 -6.92 -11.88 5.93
CA ILE A 348 -6.10 -11.39 7.05
C ILE A 348 -6.43 -12.16 8.34
N GLU A 349 -7.71 -12.30 8.68
CA GLU A 349 -8.16 -13.08 9.84
C GLU A 349 -7.68 -14.54 9.74
N LYS A 350 -7.92 -15.19 8.59
CA LYS A 350 -7.56 -16.60 8.38
C LYS A 350 -6.05 -16.84 8.43
N ALA A 351 -5.25 -15.84 8.06
CA ALA A 351 -3.80 -15.88 8.17
C ALA A 351 -3.29 -15.66 9.60
N GLY A 352 -4.17 -15.36 10.57
CA GLY A 352 -3.81 -15.12 11.96
C GLY A 352 -3.13 -13.76 12.18
N ILE A 353 -3.28 -12.82 11.25
CA ILE A 353 -2.69 -11.48 11.34
C ILE A 353 -3.59 -10.63 12.24
N SER A 354 -3.01 -9.99 13.27
CA SER A 354 -3.76 -9.07 14.13
C SER A 354 -4.14 -7.81 13.34
N PHE A 355 -5.40 -7.39 13.41
CA PHE A 355 -5.86 -6.23 12.64
C PHE A 355 -6.88 -5.37 13.39
N ALA A 356 -6.92 -4.08 13.01
CA ALA A 356 -7.96 -3.12 13.38
C ALA A 356 -8.64 -2.59 12.11
N LEU A 357 -9.94 -2.31 12.17
CA LEU A 357 -10.68 -1.76 11.03
C LEU A 357 -10.72 -0.22 11.11
N THR A 358 -10.70 0.43 9.95
CA THR A 358 -10.76 1.91 9.86
C THR A 358 -11.74 2.37 8.80
N SER A 359 -12.34 3.55 9.01
CA SER A 359 -13.14 4.25 8.01
C SER A 359 -12.31 5.10 7.03
N ALA A 360 -10.98 5.12 7.21
CA ALA A 360 -10.06 5.86 6.35
C ALA A 360 -10.26 5.52 4.85
N ASP A 361 -10.06 6.55 4.02
CA ASP A 361 -10.07 6.50 2.56
C ASP A 361 -11.41 6.15 1.91
N LEU A 362 -12.47 5.92 2.70
CA LEU A 362 -13.82 5.76 2.17
C LEU A 362 -14.25 7.00 1.38
N ARG A 363 -14.78 6.77 0.17
CA ARG A 363 -15.38 7.82 -0.66
C ARG A 363 -16.67 8.39 -0.03
N ASP A 364 -17.41 7.54 0.66
CA ASP A 364 -18.65 7.89 1.37
C ASP A 364 -18.70 7.13 2.70
N ALA A 365 -18.64 7.86 3.82
CA ALA A 365 -18.71 7.30 5.16
C ALA A 365 -19.96 6.39 5.36
N ARG A 366 -21.08 6.67 4.69
CA ARG A 366 -22.31 5.87 4.81
C ARG A 366 -22.14 4.43 4.31
N THR A 367 -21.11 4.15 3.53
CA THR A 367 -20.85 2.81 2.99
C THR A 367 -20.12 1.90 3.98
N PHE A 368 -19.59 2.42 5.10
CA PHE A 368 -18.78 1.67 6.05
C PHE A 368 -19.47 0.37 6.54
N MET A 369 -20.68 0.48 7.09
CA MET A 369 -21.42 -0.69 7.60
C MET A 369 -21.81 -1.67 6.49
N THR A 370 -22.11 -1.16 5.29
CA THR A 370 -22.40 -2.00 4.12
C THR A 370 -21.16 -2.76 3.66
N ASN A 371 -20.00 -2.12 3.60
CA ASN A 371 -18.75 -2.75 3.21
C ASN A 371 -18.25 -3.72 4.29
N LEU A 372 -18.47 -3.42 5.58
CA LEU A 372 -18.17 -4.37 6.65
C LEU A 372 -19.01 -5.65 6.50
N ARG A 373 -20.32 -5.51 6.27
CA ARG A 373 -21.19 -6.65 5.97
C ARG A 373 -20.73 -7.41 4.73
N LYS A 374 -20.34 -6.71 3.68
CA LYS A 374 -19.76 -7.32 2.47
C LYS A 374 -18.51 -8.14 2.80
N ALA A 375 -17.63 -7.67 3.67
CA ALA A 375 -16.47 -8.43 4.12
C ALA A 375 -16.87 -9.69 4.92
N MET A 376 -17.90 -9.59 5.76
CA MET A 376 -18.44 -10.73 6.53
C MET A 376 -19.11 -11.77 5.64
N GLU A 377 -19.87 -11.34 4.63
CA GLU A 377 -20.41 -12.21 3.57
C GLU A 377 -19.30 -12.94 2.81
N ASN A 378 -18.09 -12.37 2.77
CA ASN A 378 -16.89 -12.94 2.16
C ASN A 378 -15.95 -13.63 3.17
N GLY A 379 -16.42 -13.92 4.38
CA GLY A 379 -15.76 -14.82 5.33
C GLY A 379 -15.15 -14.18 6.58
N LEU A 380 -15.22 -12.86 6.76
CA LEU A 380 -14.80 -12.20 8.00
C LEU A 380 -15.75 -12.58 9.14
N SER A 381 -15.23 -13.07 10.27
CA SER A 381 -16.08 -13.41 11.40
C SER A 381 -16.59 -12.17 12.15
N GLU A 382 -17.82 -12.27 12.66
CA GLU A 382 -18.44 -11.22 13.47
C GLU A 382 -17.61 -10.87 14.72
N LYS A 383 -17.01 -11.90 15.35
CA LYS A 383 -16.14 -11.74 16.50
C LYS A 383 -14.89 -10.92 16.14
N ALA A 384 -14.22 -11.26 15.04
CA ALA A 384 -13.02 -10.53 14.61
C ALA A 384 -13.37 -9.09 14.20
N ALA A 385 -14.49 -8.87 13.52
CA ALA A 385 -14.99 -7.54 13.21
C ALA A 385 -15.21 -6.69 14.48
N MET A 386 -15.85 -7.27 15.51
CA MET A 386 -16.07 -6.59 16.79
C MET A 386 -14.76 -6.25 17.49
N GLU A 387 -13.82 -7.20 17.60
CA GLU A 387 -12.52 -6.96 18.23
C GLU A 387 -11.71 -5.90 17.49
N ALA A 388 -11.70 -5.94 16.15
CA ALA A 388 -10.99 -5.00 15.29
C ALA A 388 -11.56 -3.56 15.34
N LEU A 389 -12.80 -3.38 15.79
CA LEU A 389 -13.43 -2.07 15.99
C LEU A 389 -13.40 -1.58 17.44
N THR A 390 -12.99 -2.41 18.40
CA THR A 390 -13.11 -2.08 19.84
C THR A 390 -11.81 -2.40 20.60
N LYS A 391 -11.64 -3.66 21.03
CA LYS A 391 -10.55 -4.09 21.91
C LYS A 391 -9.18 -3.92 21.27
N THR A 392 -9.01 -4.34 20.01
CA THR A 392 -7.70 -4.33 19.33
C THR A 392 -7.12 -2.91 19.22
N PRO A 393 -7.82 -1.93 18.62
CA PRO A 393 -7.29 -0.56 18.55
C PRO A 393 -7.09 0.08 19.92
N ALA A 394 -7.98 -0.15 20.89
CA ALA A 394 -7.80 0.36 22.25
C ALA A 394 -6.55 -0.20 22.94
N THR A 395 -6.25 -1.48 22.71
CA THR A 395 -5.07 -2.15 23.29
C THR A 395 -3.79 -1.63 22.66
N TRP A 396 -3.72 -1.53 21.33
CA TRP A 396 -2.55 -1.01 20.63
C TRP A 396 -2.20 0.43 21.04
N LEU A 397 -3.22 1.24 21.30
CA LEU A 397 -3.04 2.63 21.73
C LEU A 397 -2.84 2.79 23.24
N GLY A 398 -2.93 1.71 24.01
CA GLY A 398 -2.81 1.73 25.47
C GLY A 398 -3.88 2.58 26.15
N VAL A 399 -5.14 2.43 25.71
CA VAL A 399 -6.33 3.12 26.24
C VAL A 399 -7.50 2.16 26.51
N TYR A 400 -7.25 0.84 26.51
CA TYR A 400 -8.29 -0.16 26.78
C TYR A 400 -8.83 -0.05 28.21
N ASP A 401 -8.08 0.50 29.16
CA ASP A 401 -8.57 0.84 30.50
C ASP A 401 -9.65 1.95 30.49
N LYS A 402 -9.76 2.72 29.40
CA LYS A 402 -10.68 3.86 29.27
C LYS A 402 -11.82 3.62 28.29
N VAL A 403 -11.59 2.90 27.18
CA VAL A 403 -12.54 2.67 26.07
C VAL A 403 -12.40 1.25 25.49
N GLY A 404 -13.30 0.86 24.58
CA GLY A 404 -13.20 -0.41 23.83
C GLY A 404 -13.94 -1.60 24.44
N SER A 405 -14.64 -1.40 25.56
CA SER A 405 -15.65 -2.33 26.10
C SER A 405 -16.59 -1.58 27.05
N ILE A 406 -17.70 -2.22 27.45
CA ILE A 406 -18.62 -1.70 28.47
C ILE A 406 -18.26 -2.33 29.82
N ASP A 407 -17.36 -1.68 30.57
CA ASP A 407 -16.95 -2.10 31.91
C ASP A 407 -16.99 -0.93 32.89
N ASN A 408 -17.17 -1.25 34.17
CA ASN A 408 -17.20 -0.26 35.24
C ASN A 408 -15.90 0.58 35.25
N GLY A 409 -16.04 1.89 35.38
CA GLY A 409 -14.94 2.85 35.41
C GLY A 409 -14.51 3.41 34.04
N LYS A 410 -14.89 2.75 32.93
CA LYS A 410 -14.59 3.22 31.57
C LYS A 410 -15.47 4.42 31.18
N LEU A 411 -15.04 5.16 30.15
CA LEU A 411 -15.86 6.21 29.56
C LEU A 411 -17.16 5.62 29.01
N ALA A 412 -18.26 6.35 29.18
CA ALA A 412 -19.58 6.00 28.67
C ALA A 412 -19.66 6.23 27.14
N ASN A 413 -18.93 5.38 26.40
CA ASN A 413 -18.88 5.34 24.94
C ASN A 413 -19.58 4.08 24.43
N PHE A 414 -20.85 4.19 24.06
CA PHE A 414 -21.65 3.06 23.58
C PHE A 414 -22.69 3.48 22.52
N VAL A 415 -23.07 2.55 21.67
CA VAL A 415 -24.16 2.72 20.70
C VAL A 415 -25.39 1.92 21.11
N ILE A 416 -26.57 2.44 20.82
CA ILE A 416 -27.85 1.74 21.00
C ILE A 416 -28.43 1.42 19.62
N THR A 417 -28.78 0.16 19.39
CA THR A 417 -29.24 -0.34 18.09
C THR A 417 -30.57 -1.08 18.20
N THR A 418 -31.29 -1.19 17.08
CA THR A 418 -32.56 -1.94 16.98
C THR A 418 -32.41 -3.45 17.04
N GLY A 419 -31.19 -3.96 16.85
CA GLY A 419 -30.86 -5.39 16.73
C GLY A 419 -29.36 -5.62 16.81
N PRO A 420 -28.86 -6.83 16.50
CA PRO A 420 -27.42 -7.10 16.40
C PRO A 420 -26.71 -6.13 15.46
N VAL A 421 -25.62 -5.50 15.89
CA VAL A 421 -25.08 -4.29 15.23
C VAL A 421 -24.68 -4.50 13.76
N PHE A 422 -24.29 -5.72 13.39
CA PHE A 422 -23.88 -6.05 12.03
C PHE A 422 -24.97 -6.67 11.16
N ALA A 423 -26.19 -6.86 11.67
CA ALA A 423 -27.29 -7.39 10.86
C ALA A 423 -27.79 -6.35 9.85
N GLU A 424 -28.18 -6.80 8.64
CA GLU A 424 -28.50 -5.94 7.49
C GLU A 424 -29.57 -4.87 7.79
N ARG A 425 -30.57 -5.20 8.61
CA ARG A 425 -31.70 -4.32 8.96
C ARG A 425 -31.52 -3.57 10.28
N THR A 426 -30.38 -3.76 10.95
CA THR A 426 -30.10 -3.04 12.19
C THR A 426 -29.79 -1.59 11.91
N THR A 427 -30.39 -0.72 12.70
CA THR A 427 -30.16 0.72 12.66
C THR A 427 -29.54 1.17 13.98
N ILE A 428 -28.52 2.02 13.89
CA ILE A 428 -27.99 2.75 15.06
C ILE A 428 -28.99 3.85 15.40
N LEU A 429 -29.55 3.78 16.60
CA LEU A 429 -30.52 4.75 17.10
C LEU A 429 -29.82 5.96 17.71
N GLN A 430 -28.85 5.68 18.58
CA GLN A 430 -28.10 6.67 19.34
C GLN A 430 -26.63 6.23 19.46
N ASN A 431 -25.74 7.20 19.51
CA ASN A 431 -24.34 7.01 19.89
C ASN A 431 -24.06 7.91 21.10
N TRP A 432 -23.75 7.30 22.23
CA TRP A 432 -23.41 7.99 23.47
C TRP A 432 -21.90 8.09 23.56
N VAL A 433 -21.36 9.29 23.70
CA VAL A 433 -19.92 9.54 23.79
C VAL A 433 -19.66 10.40 25.03
N GLN A 434 -18.83 9.90 25.95
CA GLN A 434 -18.64 10.47 27.29
C GLN A 434 -19.98 10.71 28.00
N GLY A 435 -20.95 9.81 27.81
CA GLY A 435 -22.29 9.93 28.38
C GLY A 435 -23.16 11.05 27.79
N ILE A 436 -22.70 11.72 26.73
CA ILE A 436 -23.49 12.70 25.97
C ILE A 436 -24.20 11.96 24.83
N LYS A 437 -25.52 12.15 24.75
CA LYS A 437 -26.36 11.51 23.73
C LYS A 437 -26.22 12.21 22.38
N HIS A 438 -25.84 11.46 21.35
CA HIS A 438 -25.95 11.89 19.95
C HIS A 438 -27.02 11.06 19.22
N ALA A 439 -28.05 11.72 18.70
CA ALA A 439 -29.11 11.08 17.92
C ALA A 439 -28.60 10.70 16.52
N VAL A 440 -28.78 9.44 16.13
CA VAL A 440 -28.44 8.94 14.78
C VAL A 440 -29.72 8.69 13.98
N ASN A 441 -30.62 7.84 14.50
CA ASN A 441 -31.93 7.57 13.88
C ASN A 441 -32.99 7.24 14.94
N GLU A 442 -33.28 8.20 15.82
CA GLU A 442 -34.21 8.00 16.95
C GLU A 442 -35.66 7.71 16.52
N SER A 443 -36.07 8.07 15.30
CA SER A 443 -37.42 7.74 14.80
C SER A 443 -37.66 6.23 14.68
N ALA A 444 -36.59 5.44 14.57
CA ALA A 444 -36.66 3.98 14.58
C ALA A 444 -36.76 3.37 16.00
N TRP A 445 -36.66 4.16 17.08
CA TRP A 445 -36.73 3.67 18.46
C TRP A 445 -38.08 3.02 18.77
N ASN A 446 -39.16 3.64 18.28
CA ASN A 446 -40.54 3.19 18.38
C ASN A 446 -41.06 2.81 16.99
N SER A 447 -40.28 2.04 16.21
CA SER A 447 -40.64 1.69 14.83
C SER A 447 -42.05 1.11 14.75
N VAL A 448 -42.83 1.68 13.86
CA VAL A 448 -44.19 1.28 13.54
C VAL A 448 -44.30 0.51 12.22
N THR A 449 -43.16 0.08 11.67
CA THR A 449 -43.13 -0.61 10.38
C THR A 449 -43.90 -1.92 10.44
N GLY A 450 -44.79 -2.15 9.46
CA GLY A 450 -45.66 -3.32 9.45
C GLY A 450 -46.86 -3.15 8.55
N LEU A 451 -47.64 -4.22 8.43
CA LEU A 451 -48.88 -4.21 7.66
C LEU A 451 -50.06 -3.99 8.62
N TYR A 452 -50.79 -2.90 8.41
CA TYR A 452 -51.94 -2.52 9.21
C TYR A 452 -53.24 -2.76 8.44
N THR A 453 -54.27 -3.28 9.11
CA THR A 453 -55.65 -3.16 8.65
C THR A 453 -56.18 -1.80 9.08
N LEU A 454 -56.37 -0.90 8.13
CA LEU A 454 -57.05 0.36 8.33
C LEU A 454 -58.55 0.17 8.07
N THR A 455 -59.36 0.33 9.10
CA THR A 455 -60.83 0.35 9.00
C THR A 455 -61.32 1.77 9.21
N THR A 456 -62.13 2.28 8.29
CA THR A 456 -62.72 3.62 8.36
C THR A 456 -64.23 3.51 8.49
N ASN A 457 -64.83 4.16 9.49
CA ASN A 457 -66.27 4.12 9.79
C ASN A 457 -66.88 5.50 9.57
N GLY A 458 -67.65 5.66 8.49
CA GLY A 458 -68.31 6.91 8.12
C GLY A 458 -69.79 6.72 7.75
N PRO A 459 -70.48 7.79 7.33
CA PRO A 459 -71.93 7.79 7.05
C PRO A 459 -72.36 6.81 5.94
N LYS A 460 -71.45 6.48 5.02
CA LYS A 460 -71.67 5.57 3.88
C LYS A 460 -71.30 4.09 4.19
N GLY A 461 -71.00 3.75 5.46
CA GLY A 461 -70.60 2.41 5.88
C GLY A 461 -69.12 2.28 6.29
N SER A 462 -68.67 1.06 6.55
CA SER A 462 -67.28 0.75 6.93
C SER A 462 -66.46 0.29 5.71
N ASN A 463 -65.29 0.89 5.50
CA ASN A 463 -64.34 0.47 4.47
C ASN A 463 -63.05 -0.03 5.11
N THR A 464 -62.41 -1.03 4.49
CA THR A 464 -61.16 -1.62 4.98
C THR A 464 -60.07 -1.52 3.92
N TYR A 465 -58.88 -1.08 4.34
CA TYR A 465 -57.68 -0.94 3.52
C TYR A 465 -56.50 -1.64 4.20
N SER A 466 -55.53 -2.11 3.41
CA SER A 466 -54.25 -2.59 3.95
C SER A 466 -53.20 -1.50 3.80
N VAL A 467 -52.49 -1.14 4.88
CA VAL A 467 -51.45 -0.10 4.87
C VAL A 467 -50.11 -0.73 5.20
N ASP A 468 -49.19 -0.75 4.24
CA ASP A 468 -47.79 -1.19 4.42
C ASP A 468 -46.96 0.03 4.82
N VAL A 469 -46.70 0.16 6.12
CA VAL A 469 -45.88 1.23 6.71
C VAL A 469 -44.42 0.80 6.62
N LYS A 470 -43.64 1.53 5.81
CA LYS A 470 -42.25 1.21 5.49
C LYS A 470 -41.24 1.94 6.37
N SER A 471 -41.61 3.12 6.87
CA SER A 471 -40.83 3.91 7.82
C SER A 471 -41.74 4.90 8.56
N SER A 472 -41.19 5.69 9.48
CA SER A 472 -41.90 6.78 10.14
C SER A 472 -42.39 7.90 9.20
N SER A 473 -41.97 7.89 7.93
CA SER A 473 -42.33 8.91 6.93
C SER A 473 -42.83 8.33 5.60
N SER A 474 -43.01 7.00 5.50
CA SER A 474 -43.37 6.34 4.26
C SER A 474 -44.37 5.21 4.51
N ALA A 475 -45.50 5.25 3.83
CA ALA A 475 -46.47 4.15 3.78
C ALA A 475 -47.09 4.01 2.39
N THR A 476 -47.51 2.79 2.05
CA THR A 476 -48.28 2.50 0.85
C THR A 476 -49.60 1.86 1.24
N VAL A 477 -50.70 2.30 0.62
CA VAL A 477 -52.02 1.72 0.83
C VAL A 477 -52.34 0.77 -0.32
N ILE A 478 -52.71 -0.45 0.04
CA ILE A 478 -53.12 -1.53 -0.86
C ILE A 478 -54.64 -1.57 -0.82
N ALA A 479 -55.25 -1.07 -1.90
CA ALA A 479 -56.68 -1.14 -2.18
C ALA A 479 -56.86 -1.91 -3.50
N LYS A 480 -57.78 -1.50 -4.40
CA LYS A 480 -57.90 -2.06 -5.75
C LYS A 480 -56.62 -1.86 -6.58
N ASP A 481 -55.93 -0.73 -6.38
CA ASP A 481 -54.58 -0.43 -6.83
C ASP A 481 -53.67 -0.14 -5.62
N THR A 482 -52.35 -0.30 -5.78
CA THR A 482 -51.38 0.16 -4.77
C THR A 482 -51.09 1.65 -4.96
N VAL A 483 -51.35 2.45 -3.94
CA VAL A 483 -51.15 3.91 -3.95
C VAL A 483 -50.16 4.34 -2.87
N THR A 484 -49.35 5.36 -3.16
CA THR A 484 -48.43 5.94 -2.17
C THR A 484 -49.23 6.88 -1.27
N ALA A 485 -49.06 6.76 0.05
CA ALA A 485 -49.65 7.69 1.01
C ALA A 485 -48.62 8.76 1.41
N THR A 486 -49.11 9.97 1.68
CA THR A 486 -48.35 10.85 2.56
C THR A 486 -48.45 10.27 3.97
N PHE A 487 -47.34 10.14 4.69
CA PHE A 487 -47.33 9.48 5.99
C PHE A 487 -46.32 10.16 6.91
N SER A 488 -46.70 10.35 8.17
CA SER A 488 -45.80 10.78 9.23
C SER A 488 -46.21 10.18 10.57
N TYR A 489 -45.24 9.69 11.31
CA TYR A 489 -45.38 9.23 12.68
C TYR A 489 -44.23 9.78 13.54
N ASP A 490 -44.57 10.44 14.65
CA ASP A 490 -43.60 11.11 15.54
C ASP A 490 -43.37 10.35 16.86
N GLY A 491 -43.86 9.11 16.95
CA GLY A 491 -43.85 8.31 18.18
C GLY A 491 -45.16 8.33 18.95
N LYS A 492 -46.04 9.32 18.73
CA LYS A 492 -47.37 9.38 19.36
C LYS A 492 -48.49 9.68 18.39
N ALA A 493 -48.34 10.68 17.53
CA ALA A 493 -49.32 11.07 16.53
C ALA A 493 -49.05 10.40 15.19
N VAL A 494 -50.12 9.95 14.54
CA VAL A 494 -50.12 9.34 13.21
C VAL A 494 -50.90 10.27 12.28
N LYS A 495 -50.28 10.70 11.18
CA LYS A 495 -50.95 11.45 10.13
C LYS A 495 -50.66 10.81 8.79
N PHE A 496 -51.69 10.64 7.96
CA PHE A 496 -51.50 10.16 6.61
C PHE A 496 -52.63 10.59 5.69
N SER A 497 -52.39 10.59 4.38
CA SER A 497 -53.43 10.82 3.40
C SER A 497 -53.18 10.03 2.13
N PHE A 498 -54.26 9.56 1.50
CA PHE A 498 -54.18 8.83 0.24
C PHE A 498 -55.47 8.99 -0.57
N ALA A 499 -55.38 8.76 -1.87
CA ALA A 499 -56.53 8.65 -2.77
C ALA A 499 -56.89 7.16 -2.93
N PRO A 500 -58.14 6.73 -2.66
CA PRO A 500 -58.53 5.32 -2.75
C PRO A 500 -58.40 4.69 -4.16
N GLU A 501 -58.32 5.52 -5.21
CA GLU A 501 -58.19 5.11 -6.61
C GLU A 501 -57.04 5.86 -7.30
N LYS A 502 -56.36 5.18 -8.24
CA LYS A 502 -55.22 5.73 -8.97
C LYS A 502 -55.69 6.92 -9.85
N ARG A 503 -55.02 8.07 -9.73
CA ARG A 503 -55.35 9.35 -10.41
C ARG A 503 -56.64 10.06 -9.92
N SER A 504 -57.23 9.64 -8.80
CA SER A 504 -58.34 10.37 -8.18
C SER A 504 -57.86 11.63 -7.44
N ARG A 505 -58.67 12.70 -7.47
CA ARG A 505 -58.48 13.92 -6.65
C ARG A 505 -59.12 13.81 -5.26
N ASN A 506 -59.83 12.71 -4.99
CA ASN A 506 -60.56 12.50 -3.73
C ASN A 506 -59.61 11.94 -2.66
N ILE A 507 -58.81 12.81 -2.07
CA ILE A 507 -57.85 12.47 -1.01
C ILE A 507 -58.56 12.42 0.33
N ILE A 508 -58.43 11.31 1.05
CA ILE A 508 -58.87 11.18 2.43
C ILE A 508 -57.68 11.51 3.34
N ARG A 509 -57.89 12.40 4.31
CA ARG A 509 -56.87 12.87 5.25
C ARG A 509 -57.15 12.31 6.64
N PHE A 510 -56.15 11.65 7.23
CA PHE A 510 -56.23 10.94 8.50
C PHE A 510 -55.32 11.61 9.53
N SER A 511 -55.83 11.78 10.75
CA SER A 511 -55.05 12.20 11.93
C SER A 511 -55.49 11.40 13.14
N GLY A 512 -54.53 10.90 13.91
CA GLY A 512 -54.81 10.04 15.06
C GLY A 512 -53.61 9.86 15.98
N PHE A 513 -53.76 8.95 16.95
CA PHE A 513 -52.74 8.64 17.94
C PHE A 513 -52.52 7.13 18.04
N ASN A 514 -51.30 6.72 18.41
CA ASN A 514 -50.99 5.33 18.74
C ASN A 514 -51.39 5.05 20.20
N ASN A 515 -52.28 4.07 20.41
CA ASN A 515 -52.78 3.67 21.72
C ASN A 515 -52.43 2.19 22.00
N GLY A 516 -51.15 1.91 22.23
CA GLY A 516 -50.69 0.56 22.60
C GLY A 516 -50.68 -0.46 21.46
N GLY A 517 -50.43 -0.04 20.22
CA GLY A 517 -50.30 -0.90 19.05
C GLY A 517 -51.47 -0.82 18.07
N ASP A 518 -52.63 -0.36 18.53
CA ASP A 518 -53.76 0.03 17.71
C ASP A 518 -53.78 1.55 17.53
N TRP A 519 -53.83 2.01 16.30
CA TRP A 519 -53.98 3.44 15.99
C TRP A 519 -55.44 3.77 15.84
N ASN A 520 -55.84 4.94 16.32
CA ASN A 520 -57.18 5.43 16.11
C ASN A 520 -57.20 6.94 15.92
N GLY A 521 -58.24 7.45 15.26
CA GLY A 521 -58.36 8.87 15.02
C GLY A 521 -59.55 9.26 14.16
N MET A 522 -59.47 10.50 13.67
CA MET A 522 -60.44 11.10 12.78
C MET A 522 -59.88 11.19 11.36
N ALA A 523 -60.75 11.05 10.38
CA ALA A 523 -60.44 11.29 8.98
C ALA A 523 -61.51 12.16 8.32
N GLU A 524 -61.11 12.85 7.26
CA GLU A 524 -61.96 13.74 6.48
C GLU A 524 -61.75 13.43 4.99
N ASP A 525 -62.83 13.20 4.27
CA ASP A 525 -62.80 12.99 2.81
C ASP A 525 -62.74 14.33 2.04
N ALA A 526 -62.68 14.26 0.70
CA ALA A 526 -62.63 15.45 -0.14
C ALA A 526 -63.95 16.24 -0.18
N GLU A 527 -65.05 15.66 0.31
CA GLU A 527 -66.38 16.27 0.43
C GLU A 527 -66.58 16.95 1.80
N GLY A 528 -65.60 16.83 2.71
CA GLY A 528 -65.65 17.40 4.07
C GLY A 528 -66.38 16.52 5.09
N ASN A 529 -66.77 15.30 4.72
CA ASN A 529 -67.42 14.38 5.66
C ASN A 529 -66.38 13.81 6.64
N ARG A 530 -66.73 13.84 7.93
CA ARG A 530 -65.90 13.27 9.00
C ARG A 530 -66.20 11.79 9.21
N MET A 531 -65.15 11.01 9.40
CA MET A 531 -65.22 9.59 9.73
C MET A 531 -64.23 9.23 10.83
N THR A 532 -64.51 8.17 11.58
CA THR A 532 -63.54 7.61 12.54
C THR A 532 -62.75 6.52 11.85
N TRP A 533 -61.54 6.25 12.33
CA TRP A 533 -60.75 5.14 11.80
C TRP A 533 -59.94 4.46 12.89
N THR A 534 -59.66 3.18 12.66
CA THR A 534 -58.73 2.37 13.46
C THR A 534 -57.76 1.67 12.53
N ALA A 535 -56.46 1.69 12.84
CA ALA A 535 -55.48 0.86 12.16
C ALA A 535 -54.88 -0.15 13.13
N LYS A 536 -55.15 -1.43 12.91
CA LYS A 536 -54.62 -2.53 13.72
C LYS A 536 -53.45 -3.18 13.02
N LEU A 537 -52.35 -3.40 13.73
CA LEU A 537 -51.21 -4.12 13.17
C LEU A 537 -51.60 -5.59 12.97
N ASN A 538 -51.74 -6.03 11.71
CA ASN A 538 -52.06 -7.43 11.40
C ASN A 538 -50.85 -8.33 11.58
N SER A 539 -49.72 -7.85 11.06
CA SER A 539 -48.44 -8.51 11.16
C SER A 539 -47.36 -7.44 11.10
N THR A 540 -46.42 -7.47 12.04
CA THR A 540 -45.06 -7.07 11.68
C THR A 540 -44.71 -7.97 10.49
N LYS A 541 -44.33 -7.41 9.33
CA LYS A 541 -43.73 -8.22 8.27
C LYS A 541 -42.72 -9.13 8.99
N PRO A 542 -42.84 -10.47 8.88
CA PRO A 542 -42.03 -11.36 9.69
C PRO A 542 -40.60 -10.88 9.58
N ASP A 543 -39.91 -10.87 10.72
CA ASP A 543 -38.50 -10.57 10.76
C ASP A 543 -37.81 -11.65 9.93
N THR A 544 -37.75 -11.39 8.63
CA THR A 544 -37.18 -12.28 7.62
C THR A 544 -35.66 -12.26 7.74
N ALA A 545 -35.12 -11.79 8.86
CA ALA A 545 -33.80 -12.13 9.35
C ALA A 545 -33.56 -13.66 9.35
N THR A 546 -34.61 -14.49 9.45
CA THR A 546 -34.49 -15.95 9.28
C THR A 546 -34.99 -16.51 7.94
N ALA A 547 -35.57 -15.71 7.02
CA ALA A 547 -36.19 -16.23 5.79
C ALA A 547 -35.81 -15.48 4.50
N ARG A 548 -34.74 -14.68 4.51
CA ARG A 548 -33.98 -14.33 3.31
C ARG A 548 -32.52 -14.78 3.39
N THR A 549 -32.26 -15.93 3.98
CA THR A 549 -31.19 -16.80 3.47
C THR A 549 -31.70 -17.45 2.18
N ARG A 550 -31.91 -16.65 1.11
CA ARG A 550 -31.48 -17.19 -0.18
C ARG A 550 -29.98 -17.03 -0.07
N PRO A 551 -29.17 -18.09 0.15
CA PRO A 551 -27.77 -17.95 -0.15
C PRO A 551 -27.77 -17.46 -1.60
N THR A 552 -27.32 -16.23 -1.82
CA THR A 552 -26.72 -15.93 -3.12
C THR A 552 -25.75 -17.07 -3.28
N PRO A 553 -25.96 -18.01 -4.23
CA PRO A 553 -25.03 -19.12 -4.39
C PRO A 553 -23.66 -18.47 -4.40
N PRO A 554 -22.70 -18.92 -3.55
CA PRO A 554 -21.42 -18.23 -3.44
C PRO A 554 -20.98 -18.00 -4.87
N SER A 555 -20.84 -16.73 -5.27
CA SER A 555 -20.31 -16.48 -6.60
C SER A 555 -19.03 -17.28 -6.62
N ARG A 556 -18.76 -17.99 -7.71
CA ARG A 556 -17.50 -18.71 -7.82
C ARG A 556 -16.41 -17.64 -7.86
N ILE A 557 -15.98 -17.20 -6.69
CA ILE A 557 -14.98 -16.17 -6.51
C ILE A 557 -13.73 -16.66 -7.23
N GLY A 558 -13.15 -15.80 -8.08
CA GLY A 558 -11.92 -16.10 -8.78
C GLY A 558 -10.80 -16.55 -7.84
N LYS A 559 -9.83 -17.28 -8.37
CA LYS A 559 -8.64 -17.65 -7.58
C LYS A 559 -7.61 -16.53 -7.64
N THR A 560 -6.88 -16.33 -6.55
CA THR A 560 -5.65 -15.54 -6.56
C THR A 560 -4.59 -16.22 -7.45
N THR A 561 -4.03 -15.46 -8.39
CA THR A 561 -2.91 -15.89 -9.25
C THR A 561 -1.61 -15.17 -8.88
N TYR A 562 -0.48 -15.75 -9.28
CA TYR A 562 0.86 -15.27 -8.99
C TYR A 562 1.65 -15.14 -10.31
N PRO A 563 1.98 -13.92 -10.76
CA PRO A 563 1.57 -12.65 -10.17
C PRO A 563 0.07 -12.35 -10.34
N PHE A 564 -0.45 -11.33 -9.65
CA PHE A 564 -1.88 -10.96 -9.69
C PHE A 564 -2.20 -10.12 -10.93
N THR A 565 -1.78 -10.61 -12.09
CA THR A 565 -1.99 -9.97 -13.40
C THR A 565 -2.24 -11.04 -14.48
N ALA A 566 -2.40 -10.61 -15.73
CA ALA A 566 -2.51 -11.53 -16.86
C ALA A 566 -1.28 -12.47 -16.91
N TYR A 567 -1.50 -13.71 -17.34
CA TYR A 567 -0.46 -14.75 -17.39
C TYR A 567 0.11 -15.16 -16.02
N GLY A 568 -0.52 -14.75 -14.92
CA GLY A 568 -0.27 -15.34 -13.61
C GLY A 568 -0.75 -16.78 -13.56
N THR A 569 -0.01 -17.63 -12.86
CA THR A 569 -0.42 -19.01 -12.62
C THR A 569 -1.27 -19.09 -11.36
N ASP A 570 -2.12 -20.11 -11.24
CA ASP A 570 -2.74 -20.49 -9.98
C ASP A 570 -1.67 -20.69 -8.88
N SER A 571 -2.08 -20.89 -7.63
CA SER A 571 -1.25 -20.98 -6.41
C SER A 571 -0.02 -21.92 -6.42
N THR A 572 0.25 -22.63 -7.51
CA THR A 572 1.47 -23.41 -7.75
C THR A 572 2.39 -22.66 -8.69
N LEU A 573 3.44 -22.04 -8.13
CA LEU A 573 4.54 -21.48 -8.93
C LEU A 573 5.23 -22.59 -9.75
N PRO A 574 5.76 -22.28 -10.94
CA PRO A 574 6.59 -23.21 -11.70
C PRO A 574 7.71 -23.81 -10.84
N GLN A 575 7.89 -25.12 -10.91
CA GLN A 575 8.88 -25.85 -10.11
C GLN A 575 10.06 -26.30 -10.99
N GLN A 576 11.22 -26.46 -10.36
CA GLN A 576 12.40 -27.02 -11.02
C GLN A 576 12.10 -28.42 -11.54
N GLY A 577 12.53 -28.69 -12.79
CA GLY A 577 12.37 -29.99 -13.42
C GLY A 577 13.71 -30.68 -13.68
N THR A 578 13.64 -31.97 -13.97
CA THR A 578 14.72 -32.70 -14.65
C THR A 578 14.32 -32.81 -16.12
N TYR A 579 15.13 -32.22 -17.02
CA TYR A 579 14.84 -32.18 -18.45
C TYR A 579 16.01 -32.74 -19.24
N LEU A 580 15.71 -33.50 -20.28
CA LEU A 580 16.70 -33.95 -21.25
C LEU A 580 16.32 -33.38 -22.61
N ILE A 581 17.01 -32.32 -23.01
CA ILE A 581 16.82 -31.69 -24.32
C ILE A 581 17.66 -32.50 -25.30
N LYS A 582 17.01 -33.20 -26.25
CA LYS A 582 17.69 -34.14 -27.15
C LYS A 582 17.89 -33.58 -28.55
N ASN A 583 19.01 -33.93 -29.17
CA ASN A 583 19.27 -33.72 -30.59
C ASN A 583 19.16 -32.26 -31.07
N ALA A 584 19.54 -31.30 -30.22
CA ALA A 584 19.55 -29.88 -30.58
C ALA A 584 20.86 -29.46 -31.25
N THR A 585 20.84 -28.35 -31.96
CA THR A 585 22.05 -27.58 -32.27
C THR A 585 22.37 -26.67 -31.09
N VAL A 586 23.39 -27.01 -30.32
CA VAL A 586 23.74 -26.35 -29.05
C VAL A 586 24.82 -25.31 -29.30
N TRP A 587 24.52 -24.05 -28.98
CA TRP A 587 25.47 -22.94 -29.00
C TRP A 587 26.05 -22.76 -27.61
N THR A 588 27.29 -23.21 -27.42
CA THR A 588 27.85 -23.29 -26.06
C THR A 588 28.23 -21.93 -25.50
N SER A 589 28.61 -20.96 -26.35
CA SER A 589 29.33 -19.73 -25.96
C SER A 589 30.66 -20.00 -25.22
N GLU A 590 31.17 -21.23 -25.32
CA GLU A 590 32.46 -21.69 -24.82
C GLU A 590 33.42 -21.97 -25.99
N LYS A 591 34.60 -22.52 -25.70
CA LYS A 591 35.59 -22.90 -26.73
C LYS A 591 35.10 -24.01 -27.66
N GLU A 592 34.14 -24.82 -27.20
CA GLU A 592 33.53 -25.91 -27.97
C GLU A 592 32.65 -25.41 -29.12
N GLY A 593 32.28 -24.12 -29.14
CA GLY A 593 31.54 -23.49 -30.23
C GLY A 593 30.13 -24.05 -30.41
N LYS A 594 29.71 -24.23 -31.66
CA LYS A 594 28.43 -24.83 -32.06
C LYS A 594 28.51 -26.36 -32.16
N LEU A 595 27.65 -27.08 -31.44
CA LEU A 595 27.57 -28.55 -31.41
C LEU A 595 26.26 -29.06 -32.00
N GLU A 596 26.33 -29.87 -33.05
CA GLU A 596 25.15 -30.44 -33.72
C GLU A 596 24.74 -31.80 -33.15
N GLY A 597 23.43 -32.10 -33.17
CA GLY A 597 22.87 -33.37 -32.69
C GLY A 597 23.27 -33.68 -31.25
N THR A 598 23.20 -32.67 -30.38
CA THR A 598 23.71 -32.71 -29.01
C THR A 598 22.56 -32.68 -28.00
N ASP A 599 22.74 -33.45 -26.92
CA ASP A 599 21.83 -33.55 -25.80
C ASP A 599 22.34 -32.70 -24.62
N VAL A 600 21.41 -32.08 -23.89
CA VAL A 600 21.69 -31.34 -22.65
C VAL A 600 20.77 -31.83 -21.54
N LEU A 601 21.37 -32.34 -20.46
CA LEU A 601 20.66 -32.78 -19.26
C LEU A 601 20.63 -31.65 -18.23
N VAL A 602 19.43 -31.22 -17.85
CA VAL A 602 19.16 -30.28 -16.76
C VAL A 602 18.68 -31.05 -15.55
N LYS A 603 19.28 -30.82 -14.38
CA LYS A 603 18.92 -31.47 -13.11
C LYS A 603 19.23 -30.56 -11.93
N ALA A 604 18.30 -30.50 -10.96
CA ALA A 604 18.44 -29.68 -9.75
C ALA A 604 18.83 -28.22 -10.05
N GLY A 605 18.20 -27.63 -11.07
CA GLY A 605 18.45 -26.25 -11.49
C GLY A 605 19.79 -25.99 -12.20
N LYS A 606 20.57 -27.03 -12.50
CA LYS A 606 21.89 -26.94 -13.12
C LYS A 606 21.96 -27.68 -14.44
N ILE A 607 22.89 -27.26 -15.29
CA ILE A 607 23.33 -28.04 -16.45
C ILE A 607 24.18 -29.19 -15.90
N SER A 608 23.64 -30.40 -15.93
CA SER A 608 24.29 -31.60 -15.38
C SER A 608 25.30 -32.19 -16.37
N ARG A 609 24.89 -32.35 -17.63
CA ARG A 609 25.73 -32.93 -18.70
C ARG A 609 25.40 -32.32 -20.06
N VAL A 610 26.40 -32.24 -20.91
CA VAL A 610 26.30 -31.88 -22.34
C VAL A 610 27.04 -32.97 -23.12
N GLY A 611 26.41 -33.55 -24.15
CA GLY A 611 27.02 -34.63 -24.91
C GLY A 611 26.05 -35.32 -25.84
N LYS A 612 26.41 -36.49 -26.38
CA LYS A 612 25.54 -37.29 -27.25
C LYS A 612 24.99 -38.51 -26.51
N ASN A 613 23.82 -38.96 -26.91
CA ASN A 613 23.18 -40.19 -26.40
C ASN A 613 23.02 -40.18 -24.88
N LEU A 614 22.70 -39.02 -24.31
CA LEU A 614 22.46 -38.91 -22.88
C LEU A 614 21.13 -39.60 -22.53
N SER A 615 21.08 -40.14 -21.31
CA SER A 615 19.86 -40.69 -20.72
C SER A 615 19.79 -40.34 -19.23
N ASP A 616 18.58 -40.16 -18.73
CA ASP A 616 18.25 -40.06 -17.31
C ASP A 616 16.77 -40.48 -17.16
N ALA A 617 16.51 -41.48 -16.32
CA ALA A 617 15.18 -42.06 -16.18
C ALA A 617 14.14 -41.10 -15.56
N ALA A 618 14.61 -40.07 -14.83
CA ALA A 618 13.75 -39.06 -14.23
C ALA A 618 13.54 -37.83 -15.14
N ALA A 619 14.23 -37.77 -16.29
CA ALA A 619 14.17 -36.61 -17.15
C ALA A 619 12.93 -36.62 -18.06
N THR A 620 12.21 -35.50 -18.06
CA THR A 620 11.23 -35.22 -19.12
C THR A 620 12.00 -34.91 -20.41
N ILE A 621 11.73 -35.67 -21.47
CA ILE A 621 12.39 -35.49 -22.77
C ILE A 621 11.79 -34.27 -23.47
N ILE A 622 12.66 -33.37 -23.93
CA ILE A 622 12.30 -32.24 -24.79
C ILE A 622 12.98 -32.47 -26.14
N ASP A 623 12.20 -32.61 -27.20
CA ASP A 623 12.73 -32.79 -28.55
C ASP A 623 13.29 -31.49 -29.12
N GLY A 624 14.61 -31.46 -29.32
CA GLY A 624 15.39 -30.39 -29.91
C GLY A 624 15.71 -30.60 -31.39
N THR A 625 15.19 -31.67 -32.03
CA THR A 625 15.44 -31.93 -33.46
C THR A 625 15.02 -30.74 -34.32
N GLY A 626 15.96 -30.25 -35.14
CA GLY A 626 15.75 -29.06 -35.98
C GLY A 626 15.71 -27.73 -35.23
N LYS A 627 15.98 -27.73 -33.92
CA LYS A 627 15.95 -26.56 -33.04
C LYS A 627 17.35 -26.17 -32.57
N HIS A 628 17.47 -24.96 -32.05
CA HIS A 628 18.72 -24.43 -31.50
C HIS A 628 18.60 -24.21 -29.99
N LEU A 629 19.62 -24.58 -29.23
CA LEU A 629 19.69 -24.35 -27.79
C LEU A 629 20.82 -23.37 -27.49
N THR A 630 20.51 -22.27 -26.80
CA THR A 630 21.49 -21.28 -26.35
C THR A 630 21.45 -21.14 -24.83
N ALA A 631 22.49 -20.56 -24.24
CA ALA A 631 22.35 -19.97 -22.91
C ALA A 631 21.26 -18.90 -22.92
N GLY A 632 20.66 -18.65 -21.76
CA GLY A 632 19.76 -17.54 -21.52
C GLY A 632 20.37 -16.20 -21.93
N ILE A 633 19.57 -15.35 -22.58
CA ILE A 633 20.00 -13.98 -22.87
C ILE A 633 20.11 -13.21 -21.55
N ILE A 634 21.15 -12.37 -21.45
CA ILE A 634 21.43 -11.50 -20.30
C ILE A 634 21.43 -10.06 -20.80
N ASP A 635 20.54 -9.25 -20.25
CA ASP A 635 20.51 -7.82 -20.50
C ASP A 635 21.34 -7.08 -19.45
N GLU A 636 22.48 -6.51 -19.85
CA GLU A 636 23.35 -5.75 -18.94
C GLU A 636 22.79 -4.37 -18.59
N HIS A 637 21.79 -3.87 -19.32
CA HIS A 637 21.19 -2.58 -18.99
C HIS A 637 19.69 -2.53 -19.24
N SER A 638 18.93 -2.54 -18.14
CA SER A 638 17.48 -2.54 -18.15
C SER A 638 16.86 -1.66 -17.06
N HIS A 639 15.60 -1.29 -17.29
CA HIS A 639 14.77 -0.48 -16.38
C HIS A 639 13.45 -1.15 -15.99
N ILE A 640 13.24 -2.41 -16.40
CA ILE A 640 12.05 -3.19 -16.03
C ILE A 640 12.05 -3.59 -14.54
N ALA A 641 10.93 -4.14 -14.08
CA ALA A 641 10.77 -4.68 -12.73
C ALA A 641 11.15 -3.66 -11.65
N SER A 642 10.82 -2.39 -11.88
CA SER A 642 11.13 -1.28 -10.96
C SER A 642 9.92 -0.34 -10.81
N ALA A 643 9.58 0.01 -9.57
CA ALA A 643 8.48 0.94 -9.27
C ALA A 643 8.84 2.41 -9.61
N SER A 644 10.13 2.72 -9.71
CA SER A 644 10.65 4.01 -10.16
C SER A 644 12.10 3.89 -10.65
N THR A 645 12.52 4.68 -11.64
CA THR A 645 13.85 4.50 -12.26
C THR A 645 14.92 5.44 -11.68
N ASN A 646 14.58 6.67 -11.28
CA ASN A 646 15.58 7.67 -10.85
C ASN A 646 15.16 8.39 -9.56
N GLU A 647 16.13 8.70 -8.69
CA GLU A 647 16.04 9.76 -7.69
C GLU A 647 16.72 11.02 -8.24
N GLY A 648 16.02 11.72 -9.13
CA GLY A 648 16.63 12.81 -9.90
C GLY A 648 16.86 14.13 -9.14
N ALA A 649 16.51 14.21 -7.85
CA ALA A 649 16.50 15.49 -7.13
C ALA A 649 17.89 16.07 -6.82
N GLN A 650 18.92 15.23 -6.69
CA GLN A 650 20.31 15.60 -6.43
C GLN A 650 21.24 15.04 -7.51
N SER A 651 22.51 15.46 -7.62
CA SER A 651 23.43 14.88 -8.63
C SER A 651 24.19 13.64 -8.16
N VAL A 652 24.27 13.47 -6.84
CA VAL A 652 24.85 12.31 -6.18
C VAL A 652 23.76 11.75 -5.30
N THR A 653 23.37 10.51 -5.60
CA THR A 653 22.34 9.76 -4.85
C THR A 653 22.82 8.31 -4.68
N SER A 654 24.07 8.10 -4.25
CA SER A 654 24.67 6.76 -4.13
C SER A 654 24.07 5.91 -3.01
N GLU A 655 23.29 6.51 -2.11
CA GLU A 655 22.59 5.86 -1.01
C GLU A 655 21.35 5.08 -1.45
N VAL A 656 20.71 5.47 -2.55
CA VAL A 656 19.46 4.84 -3.01
C VAL A 656 19.76 3.53 -3.75
N ARG A 657 18.79 2.60 -3.72
CA ARG A 657 19.02 1.22 -4.17
C ARG A 657 17.85 0.70 -5.00
N MET A 658 18.13 0.12 -6.17
CA MET A 658 17.13 -0.57 -6.98
C MET A 658 16.45 -1.72 -6.24
N GLN A 659 17.17 -2.41 -5.34
CA GLN A 659 16.62 -3.50 -4.54
C GLN A 659 15.47 -3.08 -3.61
N ASP A 660 15.42 -1.81 -3.19
CA ASP A 660 14.35 -1.27 -2.34
C ASP A 660 13.08 -0.92 -3.15
N ASN A 661 13.13 -1.11 -4.47
CA ASN A 661 12.17 -0.57 -5.43
C ASN A 661 11.79 -1.57 -6.53
N LEU A 662 12.17 -2.84 -6.40
CA LEU A 662 11.80 -3.89 -7.37
C LEU A 662 10.28 -4.09 -7.43
N ASP A 663 9.74 -4.18 -8.63
CA ASP A 663 8.35 -4.55 -8.92
C ASP A 663 8.32 -5.95 -9.57
N PRO A 664 8.02 -7.01 -8.80
CA PRO A 664 8.00 -8.37 -9.31
C PRO A 664 6.75 -8.72 -10.14
N ASP A 665 5.74 -7.85 -10.16
CA ASP A 665 4.52 -8.04 -10.94
C ASP A 665 4.60 -7.36 -12.33
N ASP A 666 5.74 -6.73 -12.67
CA ASP A 666 5.95 -6.09 -13.98
C ASP A 666 5.86 -7.11 -15.13
N ILE A 667 4.82 -6.95 -15.96
CA ILE A 667 4.54 -7.79 -17.13
C ILE A 667 5.72 -7.90 -18.11
N ASN A 668 6.65 -6.94 -18.11
CA ASN A 668 7.81 -7.01 -18.96
C ASN A 668 8.77 -8.15 -18.58
N ILE A 669 8.73 -8.67 -17.35
CA ILE A 669 9.43 -9.91 -16.97
C ILE A 669 8.94 -11.07 -17.86
N TYR A 670 7.63 -11.28 -17.95
CA TYR A 670 7.04 -12.34 -18.78
C TYR A 670 7.28 -12.12 -20.27
N ARG A 671 7.20 -10.86 -20.74
CA ARG A 671 7.47 -10.52 -22.15
C ARG A 671 8.92 -10.75 -22.53
N GLN A 672 9.88 -10.41 -21.67
CA GLN A 672 11.31 -10.65 -21.90
C GLN A 672 11.66 -12.14 -21.88
N LEU A 673 11.04 -12.92 -20.97
CA LEU A 673 11.11 -14.39 -21.01
C LEU A 673 10.66 -14.95 -22.37
N SER A 674 9.61 -14.39 -22.97
CA SER A 674 9.14 -14.80 -24.30
C SER A 674 10.13 -14.50 -25.44
N GLY A 675 11.10 -13.62 -25.19
CA GLY A 675 12.22 -13.29 -26.07
C GLY A 675 13.53 -13.99 -25.70
N GLY A 676 13.51 -14.93 -24.74
CA GLY A 676 14.69 -15.69 -24.33
C GLY A 676 15.59 -15.00 -23.29
N VAL A 677 15.19 -13.85 -22.76
CA VAL A 677 15.93 -13.19 -21.66
C VAL A 677 15.67 -13.95 -20.36
N THR A 678 16.73 -14.16 -19.59
CA THR A 678 16.70 -14.92 -18.33
C THR A 678 17.23 -14.12 -17.15
N THR A 679 18.08 -13.12 -17.42
CA THR A 679 18.75 -12.29 -16.42
C THR A 679 18.76 -10.86 -16.92
N SER A 680 18.46 -9.90 -16.05
CA SER A 680 18.49 -8.47 -16.36
C SER A 680 19.16 -7.70 -15.23
N HIS A 681 20.09 -6.81 -15.56
CA HIS A 681 20.65 -5.84 -14.62
C HIS A 681 19.71 -4.64 -14.56
N ILE A 682 19.15 -4.35 -13.39
CA ILE A 682 18.21 -3.26 -13.17
C ILE A 682 18.98 -2.05 -12.65
N LEU A 683 18.94 -0.96 -13.40
CA LEU A 683 19.73 0.23 -13.12
C LEU A 683 18.85 1.47 -12.96
N HIS A 684 19.46 2.46 -12.33
CA HIS A 684 19.04 3.84 -12.50
C HIS A 684 19.17 4.29 -13.95
N GLY A 685 18.39 5.29 -14.34
CA GLY A 685 18.54 5.96 -15.63
C GLY A 685 19.78 6.86 -15.66
N SER A 686 19.69 7.98 -16.37
CA SER A 686 20.81 8.91 -16.61
C SER A 686 20.54 10.32 -16.09
N ALA A 687 19.65 10.46 -15.10
CA ALA A 687 19.27 11.77 -14.54
C ALA A 687 20.36 12.40 -13.65
N ASN A 688 21.27 11.59 -13.10
CA ASN A 688 22.24 11.97 -12.07
C ASN A 688 23.67 11.62 -12.51
N THR A 689 24.67 12.39 -12.07
CA THR A 689 26.08 12.03 -12.29
C THR A 689 26.43 10.71 -11.58
N ILE A 690 25.99 10.56 -10.33
CA ILE A 690 26.03 9.31 -9.56
C ILE A 690 24.58 8.99 -9.18
N GLY A 691 23.99 7.98 -9.84
CA GLY A 691 22.56 7.70 -9.76
C GLY A 691 22.13 6.85 -8.58
N GLY A 692 22.79 5.72 -8.34
CA GLY A 692 22.40 4.82 -7.26
C GLY A 692 22.73 3.37 -7.52
N GLN A 693 22.59 2.56 -6.48
CA GLN A 693 22.98 1.16 -6.47
C GLN A 693 22.04 0.32 -7.34
N THR A 694 22.60 -0.54 -8.17
CA THR A 694 21.85 -1.36 -9.13
C THR A 694 21.51 -2.73 -8.55
N GLN A 695 20.65 -3.49 -9.23
CA GLN A 695 20.25 -4.82 -8.79
C GLN A 695 20.20 -5.80 -9.97
N LEU A 696 20.97 -6.89 -9.91
CA LEU A 696 20.85 -7.99 -10.86
C LEU A 696 19.69 -8.91 -10.48
N ILE A 697 18.83 -9.24 -11.43
CA ILE A 697 17.70 -10.15 -11.23
C ILE A 697 17.75 -11.32 -12.22
N LYS A 698 17.21 -12.47 -11.80
CA LYS A 698 16.79 -13.52 -12.71
C LYS A 698 15.29 -13.42 -12.94
N LEU A 699 14.84 -13.60 -14.18
CA LEU A 699 13.45 -13.42 -14.58
C LEU A 699 12.61 -14.64 -14.15
N ARG A 700 12.18 -14.65 -12.88
CA ARG A 700 11.37 -15.72 -12.28
C ARG A 700 9.91 -15.25 -12.14
N TRP A 701 9.12 -15.36 -13.20
CA TRP A 701 7.75 -14.85 -13.21
C TRP A 701 6.87 -15.43 -12.09
N GLY A 702 6.28 -14.56 -11.26
CA GLY A 702 5.35 -14.90 -10.17
C GLY A 702 5.95 -15.02 -8.78
N VAL A 703 7.28 -15.00 -8.65
CA VAL A 703 7.95 -14.99 -7.33
C VAL A 703 7.92 -13.59 -6.70
N ASN A 704 8.35 -13.46 -5.44
CA ASN A 704 8.47 -12.15 -4.80
C ASN A 704 9.76 -11.40 -5.20
N ASP A 705 9.89 -10.14 -4.78
CA ASP A 705 11.03 -9.29 -5.12
C ASP A 705 12.39 -9.79 -4.59
N GLU A 706 12.45 -10.41 -3.39
CA GLU A 706 13.68 -11.05 -2.89
C GLU A 706 14.07 -12.29 -3.72
N GLU A 707 13.08 -13.06 -4.16
CA GLU A 707 13.28 -14.23 -4.99
C GLU A 707 13.62 -13.88 -6.45
N LEU A 708 13.39 -12.65 -6.91
CA LEU A 708 13.92 -12.17 -8.20
C LEU A 708 15.42 -11.93 -8.17
N LYS A 709 15.98 -11.55 -7.01
CA LYS A 709 17.39 -11.15 -6.92
C LYS A 709 18.32 -12.28 -7.35
N PHE A 710 19.37 -11.93 -8.08
CA PHE A 710 20.50 -12.80 -8.31
C PHE A 710 21.29 -12.86 -6.99
N LYS A 711 21.35 -14.03 -6.35
CA LYS A 711 22.03 -14.19 -5.06
C LYS A 711 23.55 -14.29 -5.23
N ASN A 712 24.31 -13.72 -4.29
CA ASN A 712 25.77 -13.79 -4.21
C ASN A 712 26.47 -13.32 -5.50
N TRP A 713 26.16 -12.09 -5.92
CA TRP A 713 26.83 -11.39 -7.01
C TRP A 713 27.50 -10.13 -6.46
N ASP A 714 28.44 -9.57 -7.21
CA ASP A 714 29.14 -8.35 -6.81
C ASP A 714 28.20 -7.13 -6.84
N PRO A 715 28.30 -6.18 -5.90
CA PRO A 715 27.51 -4.94 -5.93
C PRO A 715 27.91 -4.00 -7.07
N PHE A 716 26.93 -3.34 -7.69
CA PHE A 716 27.15 -2.35 -8.75
C PHE A 716 26.46 -1.00 -8.44
N ILE A 717 26.87 0.05 -9.16
CA ILE A 717 26.31 1.40 -9.08
C ILE A 717 26.30 2.07 -10.46
N LYS A 718 25.22 2.80 -10.74
CA LYS A 718 25.04 3.52 -12.00
C LYS A 718 25.61 4.93 -11.92
N PHE A 719 26.49 5.28 -12.85
CA PHE A 719 26.93 6.65 -13.14
C PHE A 719 26.35 7.10 -14.48
N ALA A 720 26.29 8.41 -14.72
CA ALA A 720 25.97 8.95 -16.04
C ALA A 720 26.73 10.23 -16.37
N LEU A 721 26.97 10.41 -17.67
CA LEU A 721 27.67 11.54 -18.27
C LEU A 721 26.74 12.23 -19.30
N GLY A 722 27.23 13.28 -19.97
CA GLY A 722 26.58 13.82 -21.15
C GLY A 722 25.46 14.82 -20.92
N GLU A 723 24.64 14.98 -21.96
CA GLU A 723 23.57 15.98 -22.04
C GLU A 723 22.48 15.79 -20.99
N ASN A 724 22.26 14.54 -20.56
CA ASN A 724 21.24 14.17 -19.57
C ASN A 724 21.57 14.73 -18.18
N VAL A 725 22.77 14.44 -17.67
CA VAL A 725 23.15 14.82 -16.30
C VAL A 725 23.33 16.33 -16.13
N LYS A 726 23.66 17.03 -17.22
CA LYS A 726 23.67 18.50 -17.26
C LYS A 726 22.31 19.13 -17.60
N ARG A 727 21.25 18.32 -17.73
CA ARG A 727 19.86 18.70 -18.01
C ARG A 727 19.71 19.69 -19.17
N THR A 728 20.37 19.39 -20.29
CA THR A 728 20.44 20.28 -21.48
C THR A 728 19.08 20.75 -21.99
N SER A 729 18.01 19.95 -21.84
CA SER A 729 16.66 20.30 -22.26
C SER A 729 15.93 21.27 -21.31
N SER A 730 16.44 21.49 -20.10
CA SER A 730 15.78 22.33 -19.09
C SER A 730 16.28 23.77 -19.18
N THR A 731 15.38 24.69 -19.50
CA THR A 731 15.65 26.14 -19.54
C THR A 731 15.63 26.80 -18.15
N SER A 732 15.31 26.05 -17.09
CA SER A 732 15.22 26.54 -15.71
C SER A 732 16.01 25.69 -14.72
N ASN A 733 17.04 25.00 -15.20
CA ASN A 733 17.90 24.17 -14.36
C ASN A 733 18.70 25.03 -13.39
N ASN A 734 18.46 24.84 -12.09
CA ASN A 734 19.24 25.43 -11.01
C ASN A 734 20.04 24.38 -10.21
N ARG A 735 20.03 23.11 -10.66
CA ARG A 735 20.77 22.01 -10.04
C ARG A 735 22.13 21.87 -10.71
N PHE A 736 23.20 21.93 -9.93
CA PHE A 736 24.55 21.61 -10.39
C PHE A 736 24.67 20.11 -10.70
N PRO A 737 25.30 19.68 -11.80
CA PRO A 737 26.03 20.48 -12.79
C PRO A 737 25.17 20.90 -14.00
N ASP A 738 25.58 21.97 -14.67
CA ASP A 738 24.97 22.46 -15.94
C ASP A 738 25.96 22.39 -17.14
N THR A 739 27.17 21.86 -16.90
CA THR A 739 28.23 21.71 -17.92
C THR A 739 28.94 20.37 -17.76
N ARG A 740 29.62 19.89 -18.83
CA ARG A 740 30.45 18.68 -18.79
C ARG A 740 31.62 18.80 -17.80
N MET A 741 32.23 19.99 -17.69
CA MET A 741 33.24 20.28 -16.66
C MET A 741 32.66 20.16 -15.25
N GLY A 742 31.41 20.59 -15.07
CA GLY A 742 30.69 20.41 -13.81
C GLY A 742 30.49 18.95 -13.45
N VAL A 743 30.26 18.06 -14.43
CA VAL A 743 30.15 16.61 -14.19
C VAL A 743 31.46 16.04 -13.62
N GLU A 744 32.60 16.38 -14.21
CA GLU A 744 33.92 16.01 -13.69
C GLU A 744 34.15 16.53 -12.26
N GLN A 745 33.73 17.77 -12.00
CA GLN A 745 33.82 18.38 -10.68
C GLN A 745 32.92 17.67 -9.65
N VAL A 746 31.70 17.25 -10.01
CA VAL A 746 30.81 16.47 -9.13
C VAL A 746 31.47 15.16 -8.73
N LEU A 747 32.04 14.42 -9.69
CA LEU A 747 32.74 13.17 -9.41
C LEU A 747 33.94 13.41 -8.49
N THR A 748 34.76 14.41 -8.80
CA THR A 748 35.95 14.74 -8.00
C THR A 748 35.60 15.15 -6.57
N ASP A 749 34.57 15.99 -6.39
CA ASP A 749 34.09 16.38 -5.07
C ASP A 749 33.57 15.19 -4.27
N ALA A 750 32.71 14.36 -4.87
CA ALA A 750 32.12 13.20 -4.21
C ALA A 750 33.18 12.24 -3.65
N PHE A 751 34.22 11.93 -4.45
CA PHE A 751 35.28 11.05 -3.99
C PHE A 751 36.26 11.73 -3.02
N ASN A 752 36.48 13.05 -3.10
CA ASN A 752 37.22 13.76 -2.05
C ASN A 752 36.49 13.69 -0.70
N ARG A 753 35.16 13.86 -0.69
CA ARG A 753 34.32 13.68 0.51
C ARG A 753 34.41 12.24 1.03
N ALA A 754 34.36 11.26 0.13
CA ALA A 754 34.49 9.85 0.50
C ALA A 754 35.86 9.53 1.14
N VAL A 755 36.97 10.07 0.63
CA VAL A 755 38.32 9.92 1.23
C VAL A 755 38.36 10.50 2.64
N ALA A 756 37.82 11.72 2.82
CA ALA A 756 37.76 12.36 4.13
C ALA A 756 36.89 11.56 5.12
N TYR A 757 35.74 11.08 4.66
CA TYR A 757 34.82 10.25 5.43
C TYR A 757 35.45 8.91 5.84
N GLU A 758 36.10 8.19 4.92
CA GLU A 758 36.77 6.93 5.24
C GLU A 758 37.86 7.14 6.30
N LYS A 759 38.63 8.22 6.19
CA LYS A 759 39.63 8.60 7.18
C LYS A 759 39.01 8.89 8.56
N ALA A 760 37.88 9.60 8.59
CA ALA A 760 37.16 9.90 9.83
C ALA A 760 36.59 8.63 10.47
N MET A 761 35.94 7.77 9.68
CA MET A 761 35.39 6.49 10.13
C MET A 761 36.48 5.55 10.67
N LYS A 762 37.67 5.53 10.07
CA LYS A 762 38.82 4.77 10.59
C LYS A 762 39.35 5.34 11.91
N ALA A 763 39.32 6.66 12.07
CA ALA A 763 39.82 7.34 13.27
C ALA A 763 38.85 7.24 14.47
N ASP A 764 37.55 7.36 14.23
CA ASP A 764 36.51 7.26 15.25
C ASP A 764 35.22 6.59 14.70
N PRO A 765 35.18 5.25 14.64
CA PRO A 765 34.04 4.52 14.08
C PRO A 765 32.72 4.69 14.84
N LYS A 766 32.77 5.08 16.13
CA LYS A 766 31.58 5.19 16.98
C LYS A 766 31.05 6.62 17.06
N GLY A 767 31.96 7.60 17.06
CA GLY A 767 31.62 9.02 17.11
C GLY A 767 31.42 9.66 15.74
N THR A 768 31.91 9.05 14.65
CA THR A 768 31.67 9.56 13.29
C THR A 768 30.25 9.20 12.84
N ARG A 769 29.51 10.18 12.32
CA ARG A 769 28.19 9.96 11.69
C ARG A 769 28.35 9.08 10.47
N ARG A 770 27.62 7.96 10.43
CA ARG A 770 27.55 7.10 9.25
C ARG A 770 26.72 7.77 8.15
N ASP A 771 27.27 7.85 6.94
CA ASP A 771 26.61 8.46 5.78
C ASP A 771 26.47 7.43 4.66
N LEU A 772 25.23 7.09 4.30
CA LEU A 772 24.95 6.04 3.30
C LEU A 772 25.36 6.44 1.88
N GLU A 773 25.39 7.74 1.55
CA GLU A 773 25.88 8.23 0.26
C GLU A 773 27.38 7.94 0.18
N LEU A 774 28.13 8.30 1.21
CA LEU A 774 29.58 8.16 1.25
C LEU A 774 30.04 6.72 1.48
N ASP A 775 29.29 5.90 2.22
CA ASP A 775 29.54 4.45 2.38
C ASP A 775 29.66 3.78 1.00
N ALA A 776 28.70 4.04 0.10
CA ALA A 776 28.69 3.47 -1.24
C ALA A 776 29.88 3.94 -2.10
N LEU A 777 30.37 5.16 -1.89
CA LEU A 777 31.57 5.66 -2.60
C LEU A 777 32.87 5.07 -2.04
N VAL A 778 32.93 4.85 -0.72
CA VAL A 778 34.05 4.15 -0.08
C VAL A 778 34.14 2.70 -0.57
N GLU A 779 33.00 2.02 -0.71
CA GLU A 779 32.96 0.67 -1.31
C GLU A 779 33.58 0.64 -2.72
N ILE A 780 33.37 1.68 -3.53
CA ILE A 780 34.00 1.80 -4.87
C ILE A 780 35.52 1.95 -4.75
N MET A 781 36.01 2.87 -3.91
CA MET A 781 37.45 3.08 -3.71
C MET A 781 38.14 1.81 -3.21
N ASN A 782 37.42 1.00 -2.42
CA ASN A 782 37.88 -0.28 -1.89
C ASN A 782 37.60 -1.48 -2.81
N LYS A 783 37.12 -1.25 -4.04
CA LYS A 783 36.86 -2.30 -5.06
C LYS A 783 35.85 -3.36 -4.60
N GLN A 784 34.88 -2.94 -3.79
CA GLN A 784 33.76 -3.74 -3.31
C GLN A 784 32.46 -3.43 -4.06
N ARG A 785 32.44 -2.34 -4.85
CA ARG A 785 31.32 -1.93 -5.69
C ARG A 785 31.81 -1.43 -7.04
N PHE A 786 31.19 -1.91 -8.11
CA PHE A 786 31.64 -1.68 -9.48
C PHE A 786 30.75 -0.69 -10.24
N ILE A 787 31.36 0.13 -11.09
CA ILE A 787 30.66 1.21 -11.80
C ILE A 787 30.23 0.76 -13.19
N THR A 788 28.95 0.93 -13.48
CA THR A 788 28.39 0.93 -14.84
C THR A 788 27.99 2.36 -15.20
N CYS A 789 28.51 2.89 -16.31
CA CYS A 789 28.52 4.32 -16.59
C CYS A 789 27.87 4.65 -17.95
N HIS A 790 26.71 5.31 -17.91
CA HIS A 790 26.07 5.88 -19.09
C HIS A 790 26.97 6.92 -19.74
N SER A 791 27.31 6.72 -21.01
CA SER A 791 28.26 7.55 -21.74
C SER A 791 27.95 7.53 -23.24
N TYR A 792 28.31 8.60 -23.95
CA TYR A 792 28.23 8.64 -25.41
C TYR A 792 29.53 9.11 -26.03
N VAL A 793 30.01 10.31 -25.66
CA VAL A 793 31.12 10.99 -26.36
C VAL A 793 32.51 10.70 -25.79
N GLN A 794 33.49 10.62 -26.68
CA GLN A 794 34.89 10.24 -26.40
C GLN A 794 35.57 11.08 -25.31
N SER A 795 35.24 12.37 -25.22
CA SER A 795 35.88 13.31 -24.31
C SER A 795 35.49 13.02 -22.86
N GLU A 796 34.20 12.72 -22.62
CA GLU A 796 33.68 12.42 -21.28
C GLU A 796 34.11 11.03 -20.80
N ILE A 797 34.18 10.05 -21.72
CA ILE A 797 34.70 8.71 -21.43
C ILE A 797 36.16 8.82 -20.96
N THR A 798 36.98 9.58 -21.69
CA THR A 798 38.39 9.80 -21.34
C THR A 798 38.56 10.55 -20.02
N ALA A 799 37.77 11.61 -19.79
CA ALA A 799 37.83 12.39 -18.55
C ALA A 799 37.44 11.53 -17.33
N THR A 800 36.38 10.73 -17.45
CA THR A 800 35.88 9.90 -16.35
C THR A 800 36.88 8.78 -15.99
N MET A 801 37.55 8.16 -16.97
CA MET A 801 38.63 7.19 -16.69
C MET A 801 39.76 7.83 -15.87
N ARG A 802 40.16 9.06 -16.20
CA ARG A 802 41.21 9.80 -15.45
C ARG A 802 40.78 10.13 -14.03
N VAL A 803 39.51 10.50 -13.82
CA VAL A 803 38.97 10.71 -12.45
C VAL A 803 39.01 9.40 -11.67
N ALA A 804 38.59 8.28 -12.24
CA ALA A 804 38.64 6.98 -11.58
C ALA A 804 40.07 6.60 -11.17
N GLU A 805 41.02 6.76 -12.10
CA GLU A 805 42.44 6.48 -11.87
C GLU A 805 43.03 7.35 -10.75
N LYS A 806 42.67 8.64 -10.68
CA LYS A 806 43.09 9.56 -9.62
C LYS A 806 42.72 9.08 -8.22
N PHE A 807 41.59 8.41 -8.08
CA PHE A 807 41.09 7.88 -6.80
C PHE A 807 41.33 6.38 -6.62
N GLY A 808 42.10 5.74 -7.51
CA GLY A 808 42.57 4.36 -7.35
C GLY A 808 41.56 3.27 -7.72
N PHE A 809 40.49 3.60 -8.46
CA PHE A 809 39.51 2.63 -8.96
C PHE A 809 39.38 2.69 -10.49
N ARG A 810 38.53 1.83 -11.05
CA ARG A 810 38.26 1.73 -12.50
C ARG A 810 36.77 1.79 -12.80
N ILE A 811 36.42 2.26 -13.99
CA ILE A 811 35.10 2.07 -14.56
C ILE A 811 35.00 0.64 -15.08
N ASN A 812 34.01 -0.12 -14.60
CA ASN A 812 33.84 -1.52 -14.99
C ASN A 812 33.24 -1.62 -16.39
N THR A 813 32.12 -0.94 -16.61
CA THR A 813 31.41 -0.95 -17.89
C THR A 813 31.02 0.47 -18.28
N PHE A 814 31.28 0.85 -19.53
CA PHE A 814 30.62 2.00 -20.15
C PHE A 814 29.39 1.54 -20.93
N THR A 815 28.24 2.14 -20.67
CA THR A 815 26.95 1.79 -21.30
C THR A 815 26.51 2.82 -22.32
N HIS A 816 25.77 2.34 -23.33
CA HIS A 816 25.40 2.99 -24.60
C HIS A 816 26.61 3.28 -25.48
N ILE A 817 27.59 4.02 -24.95
CA ILE A 817 28.98 4.12 -25.40
C ILE A 817 29.14 4.27 -26.92
N LEU A 818 28.30 5.12 -27.52
CA LEU A 818 28.15 5.19 -28.98
C LEU A 818 29.39 5.71 -29.73
N GLU A 819 30.29 6.43 -29.07
CA GLU A 819 31.63 6.77 -29.59
C GLU A 819 32.76 5.90 -29.01
N GLY A 820 32.43 4.75 -28.40
CA GLY A 820 33.43 3.83 -27.82
C GLY A 820 34.49 3.39 -28.82
N TYR A 821 34.13 3.21 -30.09
CA TYR A 821 35.06 2.90 -31.18
C TYR A 821 36.20 3.92 -31.32
N LYS A 822 36.00 5.18 -30.92
CA LYS A 822 37.04 6.24 -30.99
C LYS A 822 38.06 6.13 -29.85
N VAL A 823 37.74 5.41 -28.78
CA VAL A 823 38.54 5.32 -27.54
C VAL A 823 38.76 3.88 -27.06
N ALA A 824 38.51 2.90 -27.92
CA ALA A 824 38.56 1.48 -27.58
C ALA A 824 39.95 1.04 -27.06
N ASP A 825 41.01 1.61 -27.62
CA ASP A 825 42.40 1.42 -27.18
C ASP A 825 42.61 1.83 -25.72
N LYS A 826 42.09 3.01 -25.35
CA LYS A 826 42.19 3.58 -24.01
C LYS A 826 41.33 2.81 -23.02
N MET A 827 40.10 2.44 -23.43
CA MET A 827 39.23 1.58 -22.62
C MET A 827 39.89 0.23 -22.32
N LYS A 828 40.56 -0.37 -23.31
CA LYS A 828 41.27 -1.64 -23.12
C LYS A 828 42.44 -1.50 -22.13
N ALA A 829 43.20 -0.41 -22.21
CA ALA A 829 44.27 -0.11 -21.27
C ALA A 829 43.75 0.16 -19.84
N HIS A 830 42.62 0.85 -19.71
CA HIS A 830 41.93 1.08 -18.44
C HIS A 830 41.38 -0.23 -17.84
N GLY A 831 40.96 -1.16 -18.70
CA GLY A 831 40.32 -2.42 -18.32
C GLY A 831 38.80 -2.33 -18.21
N ALA A 832 38.17 -1.40 -18.95
CA ALA A 832 36.71 -1.28 -19.02
C ALA A 832 36.11 -2.23 -20.06
N ALA A 833 34.87 -2.64 -19.83
CA ALA A 833 33.99 -3.28 -20.80
C ALA A 833 33.07 -2.25 -21.49
N ALA A 834 32.41 -2.67 -22.58
CA ALA A 834 31.53 -1.80 -23.37
C ALA A 834 30.17 -2.46 -23.64
N SER A 835 29.09 -1.84 -23.18
CA SER A 835 27.71 -2.29 -23.41
C SER A 835 27.00 -1.26 -24.28
N THR A 836 26.80 -1.55 -25.58
CA THR A 836 26.38 -0.55 -26.58
C THR A 836 25.02 -0.87 -27.18
N PHE A 837 24.40 0.13 -27.80
CA PHE A 837 23.36 -0.14 -28.78
C PHE A 837 23.96 -0.65 -30.09
N SER A 838 23.17 -1.44 -30.79
CA SER A 838 23.42 -1.93 -32.15
C SER A 838 23.17 -0.81 -33.19
N ASP A 839 22.02 -0.13 -33.13
CA ASP A 839 21.60 0.89 -34.09
C ASP A 839 20.70 2.03 -33.58
N TRP A 840 20.64 2.27 -32.25
CA TRP A 840 19.79 3.32 -31.67
C TRP A 840 20.53 4.65 -31.42
N TRP A 841 20.35 5.65 -32.29
CA TRP A 841 21.00 6.98 -32.21
C TRP A 841 20.24 8.12 -32.92
N ALA A 842 20.88 9.27 -33.15
CA ALA A 842 20.38 10.49 -33.82
C ALA A 842 19.20 11.24 -33.15
N TYR A 843 18.95 11.01 -31.87
CA TYR A 843 17.93 11.76 -31.10
C TYR A 843 18.52 12.90 -30.23
N LYS A 844 19.85 13.05 -30.19
CA LYS A 844 20.61 14.13 -29.51
C LYS A 844 21.89 14.47 -30.27
N VAL A 845 22.51 15.59 -29.91
CA VAL A 845 23.80 16.01 -30.49
C VAL A 845 24.91 15.03 -30.12
N GLU A 846 24.98 14.59 -28.86
CA GLU A 846 25.97 13.63 -28.35
C GLU A 846 25.93 12.23 -28.99
N VAL A 847 24.90 11.93 -29.80
CA VAL A 847 24.73 10.64 -30.49
C VAL A 847 24.77 10.77 -32.01
N THR A 848 25.23 11.90 -32.56
CA THR A 848 25.28 12.12 -34.02
C THR A 848 26.36 11.27 -34.71
N ASP A 849 27.48 11.02 -34.04
CA ASP A 849 28.63 10.27 -34.58
C ASP A 849 28.55 8.76 -34.32
N ALA A 850 27.39 8.27 -33.90
CA ALA A 850 27.13 6.86 -33.66
C ALA A 850 27.14 6.08 -34.99
N ILE A 851 27.73 4.88 -34.98
CA ILE A 851 27.81 4.01 -36.15
C ILE A 851 27.46 2.56 -35.79
N PRO A 852 26.86 1.78 -36.70
CA PRO A 852 26.53 0.38 -36.40
C PRO A 852 27.76 -0.52 -36.24
N TYR A 853 28.94 -0.04 -36.67
CA TYR A 853 30.21 -0.73 -36.52
C TYR A 853 30.81 -0.63 -35.11
N ASN A 854 30.22 0.17 -34.21
CA ASN A 854 30.78 0.46 -32.90
C ASN A 854 31.12 -0.82 -32.11
N ALA A 855 30.14 -1.73 -31.97
CA ALA A 855 30.32 -2.99 -31.25
C ALA A 855 31.42 -3.86 -31.86
N TYR A 856 31.45 -3.94 -33.20
CA TYR A 856 32.45 -4.72 -33.94
C TYR A 856 33.87 -4.18 -33.75
N ILE A 857 34.06 -2.88 -33.91
CA ILE A 857 35.39 -2.24 -33.78
C ILE A 857 35.91 -2.43 -32.36
N MET A 858 35.08 -2.17 -31.33
CA MET A 858 35.47 -2.36 -29.93
C MET A 858 35.85 -3.81 -29.64
N ASN A 859 35.08 -4.78 -30.14
CA ASN A 859 35.38 -6.20 -29.99
C ASN A 859 36.70 -6.58 -30.70
N LYS A 860 36.96 -6.07 -31.91
CA LYS A 860 38.21 -6.29 -32.65
C LYS A 860 39.45 -5.75 -31.94
N VAL A 861 39.31 -4.66 -31.19
CA VAL A 861 40.39 -4.13 -30.32
C VAL A 861 40.62 -5.03 -29.09
N GLY A 862 39.71 -5.96 -28.80
CA GLY A 862 39.82 -6.94 -27.72
C GLY A 862 39.08 -6.53 -26.45
N LEU A 863 38.13 -5.60 -26.53
CA LEU A 863 37.21 -5.30 -25.43
C LEU A 863 36.18 -6.41 -25.26
N THR A 864 35.72 -6.61 -24.02
CA THR A 864 34.49 -7.36 -23.77
C THR A 864 33.32 -6.46 -24.13
N VAL A 865 32.53 -6.87 -25.14
CA VAL A 865 31.45 -6.05 -25.70
C VAL A 865 30.11 -6.76 -25.56
N ALA A 866 29.08 -6.04 -25.14
CA ALA A 866 27.71 -6.50 -25.06
C ALA A 866 26.76 -5.57 -25.83
N ILE A 867 25.61 -6.10 -26.20
CA ILE A 867 24.48 -5.31 -26.71
C ILE A 867 23.43 -5.23 -25.60
N ASN A 868 22.97 -4.02 -25.29
CA ASN A 868 21.94 -3.80 -24.27
C ASN A 868 20.65 -3.23 -24.87
N SER A 869 19.58 -3.27 -24.08
CA SER A 869 18.26 -2.84 -24.54
C SER A 869 17.95 -1.39 -24.21
N ASP A 870 18.17 -0.95 -22.96
CA ASP A 870 17.65 0.31 -22.39
C ASP A 870 16.11 0.48 -22.53
N ASP A 871 15.41 -0.56 -22.98
CA ASP A 871 14.00 -0.51 -23.37
C ASP A 871 13.35 -1.90 -23.18
N ALA A 872 12.17 -1.90 -22.56
CA ALA A 872 11.47 -3.13 -22.20
C ALA A 872 11.07 -3.95 -23.44
N GLU A 873 10.79 -3.27 -24.55
CA GLU A 873 10.36 -3.86 -25.80
C GLU A 873 11.55 -4.38 -26.62
N MET A 874 12.67 -3.66 -26.68
CA MET A 874 13.90 -4.08 -27.33
C MET A 874 14.55 -5.28 -26.62
N ALA A 875 14.45 -5.35 -25.29
CA ALA A 875 15.02 -6.44 -24.50
C ALA A 875 14.55 -7.84 -24.99
N ARG A 876 13.29 -7.97 -25.44
CA ARG A 876 12.75 -9.22 -25.98
C ARG A 876 13.29 -9.59 -27.38
N ARG A 877 14.15 -8.75 -27.96
CA ARG A 877 14.75 -8.87 -29.29
C ARG A 877 16.27 -8.75 -29.27
N LEU A 878 16.93 -8.84 -28.11
CA LEU A 878 18.38 -8.70 -27.99
C LEU A 878 19.17 -9.67 -28.89
N ASN A 879 18.63 -10.85 -29.19
CA ASN A 879 19.21 -11.76 -30.18
C ASN A 879 19.26 -11.16 -31.59
N GLN A 880 18.21 -10.43 -32.00
CA GLN A 880 18.16 -9.71 -33.27
C GLN A 880 19.09 -8.50 -33.26
N GLU A 881 19.19 -7.82 -32.11
CA GLU A 881 20.11 -6.70 -31.91
C GLU A 881 21.57 -7.14 -32.04
N ALA A 882 21.94 -8.28 -31.45
CA ALA A 882 23.24 -8.90 -31.65
C ALA A 882 23.51 -9.27 -33.12
N ALA A 883 22.51 -9.77 -33.84
CA ALA A 883 22.64 -10.17 -35.24
C ALA A 883 23.05 -9.00 -36.17
N LYS A 884 22.74 -7.76 -35.79
CA LYS A 884 23.15 -6.56 -36.55
C LYS A 884 24.67 -6.43 -36.64
N SER A 885 25.42 -6.88 -35.63
CA SER A 885 26.90 -6.91 -35.68
C SER A 885 27.45 -7.84 -36.76
N VAL A 886 26.72 -8.92 -37.08
CA VAL A 886 27.04 -9.80 -38.23
C VAL A 886 26.82 -9.04 -39.53
N LYS A 887 25.66 -8.40 -39.68
CA LYS A 887 25.28 -7.65 -40.90
C LYS A 887 26.23 -6.51 -41.21
N TYR A 888 26.53 -5.66 -40.22
CA TYR A 888 27.33 -4.45 -40.45
C TYR A 888 28.83 -4.73 -40.41
N GLY A 889 29.32 -5.42 -39.37
CA GLY A 889 30.75 -5.62 -39.14
C GLY A 889 31.34 -6.91 -39.74
N GLY A 890 30.52 -7.84 -40.22
CA GLY A 890 31.00 -9.18 -40.60
C GLY A 890 31.50 -9.97 -39.38
N MET A 891 30.92 -9.72 -38.20
CA MET A 891 31.18 -10.53 -37.00
C MET A 891 30.72 -11.98 -37.22
N SER A 892 31.43 -12.96 -36.65
CA SER A 892 30.93 -14.34 -36.66
C SER A 892 29.67 -14.45 -35.80
N GLU A 893 28.76 -15.36 -36.17
CA GLU A 893 27.51 -15.57 -35.43
C GLU A 893 27.77 -15.97 -33.98
N GLU A 894 28.81 -16.77 -33.71
CA GLU A 894 29.21 -17.12 -32.35
C GLU A 894 29.64 -15.90 -31.52
N GLU A 895 30.45 -14.99 -32.09
CA GLU A 895 30.87 -13.78 -31.38
C GLU A 895 29.69 -12.81 -31.17
N ALA A 896 28.78 -12.70 -32.14
CA ALA A 896 27.57 -11.91 -31.99
C ALA A 896 26.69 -12.45 -30.86
N LEU A 897 26.47 -13.77 -30.80
CA LEU A 897 25.67 -14.38 -29.72
C LEU A 897 26.31 -14.17 -28.33
N LYS A 898 27.66 -14.17 -28.24
CA LYS A 898 28.38 -13.89 -26.99
C LYS A 898 28.05 -12.49 -26.45
N MET A 899 27.74 -11.51 -27.30
CA MET A 899 27.38 -10.13 -26.88
C MET A 899 26.11 -10.05 -26.05
N VAL A 900 25.25 -11.06 -26.07
CA VAL A 900 23.99 -11.10 -25.30
C VAL A 900 23.91 -12.31 -24.37
N THR A 901 25.03 -13.04 -24.19
CA THR A 901 25.13 -14.22 -23.32
C THR A 901 26.35 -14.13 -22.39
N ILE A 902 27.51 -14.63 -22.79
CA ILE A 902 28.68 -14.74 -21.89
C ILE A 902 29.38 -13.39 -21.64
N ASN A 903 29.34 -12.45 -22.59
CA ASN A 903 29.99 -11.14 -22.40
C ASN A 903 29.31 -10.31 -21.32
N PRO A 904 27.98 -10.10 -21.32
CA PRO A 904 27.31 -9.43 -20.21
C PRO A 904 27.46 -10.19 -18.89
N ALA A 905 27.51 -11.54 -18.89
CA ALA A 905 27.83 -12.31 -17.67
C ALA A 905 29.21 -11.95 -17.09
N LYS A 906 30.22 -11.79 -17.94
CA LYS A 906 31.57 -11.36 -17.54
C LYS A 906 31.59 -9.94 -17.01
N MET A 907 30.82 -9.03 -17.62
CA MET A 907 30.71 -7.64 -17.15
C MET A 907 30.11 -7.54 -15.75
N LEU A 908 29.20 -8.47 -15.42
CA LEU A 908 28.47 -8.53 -14.17
C LEU A 908 29.07 -9.49 -13.14
N HIS A 909 30.24 -10.07 -13.44
CA HIS A 909 30.97 -11.02 -12.59
C HIS A 909 30.15 -12.26 -12.20
N VAL A 910 29.37 -12.79 -13.14
CA VAL A 910 28.52 -13.99 -12.95
C VAL A 910 28.73 -15.04 -14.06
N ASP A 911 29.81 -14.92 -14.84
CA ASP A 911 30.15 -15.84 -15.92
C ASP A 911 30.63 -17.21 -15.46
N ASP A 912 30.84 -17.42 -14.16
CA ASP A 912 31.01 -18.75 -13.57
C ASP A 912 29.66 -19.50 -13.46
N ARG A 913 28.54 -18.76 -13.43
CA ARG A 913 27.20 -19.31 -13.20
C ARG A 913 26.30 -19.33 -14.42
N VAL A 914 26.33 -18.30 -15.27
CA VAL A 914 25.40 -18.12 -16.39
C VAL A 914 26.14 -17.72 -17.68
N GLY A 915 25.39 -17.45 -18.75
CA GLY A 915 25.90 -16.92 -20.02
C GLY A 915 26.53 -17.94 -20.98
N SER A 916 26.66 -19.21 -20.60
CA SER A 916 27.13 -20.28 -21.49
C SER A 916 26.54 -21.64 -21.11
N ILE A 917 26.58 -22.60 -22.03
CA ILE A 917 26.11 -23.98 -21.80
C ILE A 917 27.32 -24.85 -21.43
N LYS A 918 27.54 -25.01 -20.12
CA LYS A 918 28.63 -25.81 -19.55
C LYS A 918 28.14 -26.54 -18.30
N ALA A 919 28.59 -27.78 -18.10
CA ALA A 919 28.25 -28.55 -16.91
C ALA A 919 28.63 -27.80 -15.62
N GLY A 920 27.72 -27.80 -14.63
CA GLY A 920 27.86 -27.10 -13.35
C GLY A 920 27.23 -25.70 -13.29
N LYS A 921 27.01 -25.06 -14.44
CA LYS A 921 26.33 -23.76 -14.53
C LYS A 921 24.84 -23.85 -14.22
N ASP A 922 24.24 -22.71 -13.87
CA ASP A 922 22.80 -22.58 -13.72
C ASP A 922 22.13 -22.92 -15.06
N ALA A 923 21.02 -23.67 -15.01
CA ALA A 923 20.28 -24.05 -16.20
C ALA A 923 19.37 -22.89 -16.68
N ASP A 924 20.02 -21.82 -17.13
CA ASP A 924 19.40 -20.67 -17.77
C ASP A 924 19.56 -20.85 -19.28
N LEU A 925 18.51 -21.29 -19.97
CA LEU A 925 18.57 -21.82 -21.33
C LEU A 925 17.40 -21.34 -22.18
N VAL A 926 17.61 -21.24 -23.50
CA VAL A 926 16.53 -20.95 -24.47
C VAL A 926 16.57 -21.95 -25.59
N LEU A 927 15.45 -22.63 -25.81
CA LEU A 927 15.22 -23.47 -26.98
C LEU A 927 14.51 -22.64 -28.05
N TRP A 928 15.14 -22.47 -29.21
CA TRP A 928 14.65 -21.66 -30.32
C TRP A 928 14.09 -22.53 -31.44
N SER A 929 13.04 -22.04 -32.09
CA SER A 929 12.41 -22.67 -33.25
C SER A 929 13.29 -22.69 -34.51
N ASP A 930 14.27 -21.79 -34.57
CA ASP A 930 15.13 -21.54 -35.74
C ASP A 930 16.47 -20.96 -35.23
N HIS A 931 17.38 -20.62 -36.14
CA HIS A 931 18.68 -20.01 -35.85
C HIS A 931 18.53 -18.80 -34.91
N PRO A 932 19.22 -18.74 -33.75
CA PRO A 932 18.90 -17.78 -32.70
C PRO A 932 19.07 -16.31 -33.09
N LEU A 933 19.93 -15.99 -34.08
CA LEU A 933 20.12 -14.64 -34.61
C LEU A 933 19.14 -14.25 -35.74
N SER A 934 18.21 -15.14 -36.11
CA SER A 934 17.20 -14.89 -37.15
C SER A 934 16.03 -14.07 -36.61
N ILE A 935 15.46 -13.20 -37.47
CA ILE A 935 14.20 -12.50 -37.17
C ILE A 935 13.00 -13.43 -37.09
N TYR A 936 13.11 -14.65 -37.63
CA TYR A 936 12.06 -15.68 -37.60
C TYR A 936 12.14 -16.58 -36.37
N ALA A 937 13.24 -16.51 -35.61
CA ALA A 937 13.43 -17.33 -34.42
C ALA A 937 12.46 -16.93 -33.31
N LYS A 938 11.83 -17.94 -32.72
CA LYS A 938 10.93 -17.81 -31.57
C LYS A 938 11.45 -18.68 -30.44
N ALA A 939 11.48 -18.15 -29.22
CA ALA A 939 11.83 -18.96 -28.04
C ALA A 939 10.72 -19.98 -27.76
N GLU A 940 10.87 -21.24 -28.09
CA GLU A 940 9.88 -22.28 -27.77
C GLU A 940 9.75 -22.45 -26.26
N LYS A 941 10.88 -22.45 -25.56
CA LYS A 941 10.96 -22.56 -24.10
C LYS A 941 12.09 -21.69 -23.56
N THR A 942 11.81 -20.98 -22.47
CA THR A 942 12.81 -20.23 -21.70
C THR A 942 12.87 -20.80 -20.29
N ILE A 943 14.07 -21.24 -19.92
CA ILE A 943 14.35 -21.96 -18.68
C ILE A 943 15.23 -21.06 -17.81
N VAL A 944 14.87 -20.88 -16.54
CA VAL A 944 15.65 -20.14 -15.55
C VAL A 944 15.80 -21.01 -14.31
N ASP A 945 17.03 -21.22 -13.85
CA ASP A 945 17.38 -22.16 -12.77
C ASP A 945 16.75 -23.55 -12.96
N GLY A 946 16.71 -24.04 -14.20
CA GLY A 946 16.11 -25.33 -14.53
C GLY A 946 14.59 -25.41 -14.36
N THR A 947 13.90 -24.27 -14.32
CA THR A 947 12.43 -24.15 -14.33
C THR A 947 11.97 -23.55 -15.65
N ILE A 948 10.98 -24.15 -16.32
CA ILE A 948 10.39 -23.56 -17.53
C ILE A 948 9.42 -22.45 -17.12
N TYR A 949 9.87 -21.19 -17.20
CA TYR A 949 9.05 -20.00 -16.91
C TYR A 949 8.27 -19.51 -18.12
N PHE A 950 8.73 -19.82 -19.34
CA PHE A 950 7.99 -19.53 -20.55
C PHE A 950 7.94 -20.77 -21.46
N ASP A 951 6.76 -21.06 -21.97
CA ASP A 951 6.48 -22.12 -22.92
C ASP A 951 5.44 -21.60 -23.93
N ARG A 952 5.79 -21.61 -25.21
CA ARG A 952 4.98 -20.95 -26.24
C ARG A 952 3.60 -21.59 -26.43
N GLU A 953 3.48 -22.89 -26.21
CA GLU A 953 2.20 -23.59 -26.28
C GLU A 953 1.31 -23.22 -25.08
N LYS A 954 1.90 -23.15 -23.88
CA LYS A 954 1.18 -22.72 -22.67
C LYS A 954 0.75 -21.26 -22.76
N ASP A 955 1.59 -20.39 -23.30
CA ASP A 955 1.26 -18.99 -23.54
C ASP A 955 0.03 -18.83 -24.45
N ALA A 956 -0.04 -19.61 -25.53
CA ALA A 956 -1.20 -19.59 -26.43
C ALA A 956 -2.49 -20.05 -25.72
N ALA A 957 -2.40 -21.02 -24.80
CA ALA A 957 -3.52 -21.44 -23.95
C ALA A 957 -3.91 -20.35 -22.94
N MET A 958 -2.93 -19.72 -22.26
CA MET A 958 -3.17 -18.64 -21.30
C MET A 958 -3.82 -17.43 -21.96
N ARG A 959 -3.45 -17.07 -23.19
CA ARG A 959 -4.13 -15.99 -23.95
C ARG A 959 -5.61 -16.26 -24.16
N LYS A 960 -5.99 -17.51 -24.46
CA LYS A 960 -7.40 -17.91 -24.57
C LYS A 960 -8.12 -17.86 -23.23
N GLN A 961 -7.46 -18.31 -22.16
CA GLN A 961 -8.01 -18.26 -20.80
C GLN A 961 -8.24 -16.81 -20.33
N VAL A 962 -7.28 -15.91 -20.54
CA VAL A 962 -7.41 -14.49 -20.20
C VAL A 962 -8.57 -13.85 -20.94
N LEU A 963 -8.75 -14.17 -22.23
CA LEU A 963 -9.90 -13.66 -22.99
C LEU A 963 -11.23 -14.20 -22.43
N ALA A 964 -11.30 -15.51 -22.15
CA ALA A 964 -12.49 -16.15 -21.62
C ALA A 964 -12.84 -15.71 -20.19
N GLU A 965 -11.86 -15.31 -19.37
CA GLU A 965 -12.09 -14.78 -18.02
C GLU A 965 -12.56 -13.33 -18.02
N ARG A 966 -12.22 -12.57 -19.08
CA ARG A 966 -12.67 -11.17 -19.24
C ARG A 966 -14.09 -11.04 -19.80
N THR A 967 -14.60 -12.06 -20.48
CA THR A 967 -15.91 -12.10 -21.12
C THR A 967 -16.90 -12.90 -20.31
#